data_AF-A0A7W8HR58-F1
#
_entry.id   AF-A0A7W8HR58-F1
#
_cell.length_a   1.000
_cell.length_b   1.000
_cell.length_c   1.000
_cell.angle_alpha   90.00
_cell.angle_beta   90.00
_cell.angle_gamma   90.00
#
_symmetry.space_group_name_H-M   'P 1'
#
loop_
_entity.id
_entity.type
_entity.pdbx_description
1 polymer ?
#
loop_
_entity_poly.entity_id
_entity_poly.type
_entity_poly.pdbx_seq_one_letter_code
_entity_poly.pdbx_strand_id
1 'polypeptide(L)'
;MSSSRPAGHRKGALKDDPTLARRVGLKRVLARSVLFAERLLPLFLPVLGIAALFVALAWFGVYREVPDLVRLAMVFILVFAFVASFLPFLKLKLPSIAEADRLLEERNGLAHQPVAVQDDQLSAETPFARALWQEHQRRMAERIAALDAGLPQPDIARYDRYALRAVPALLFVTALAYSGSNGAGSIADAFRQHVPESEAPTIRIDAWITPPGYTGQPPVFLSGLGTQDAAGVTVPQKSKITVRISGGPSDEKVLFVQQSDGAVLDVAEKQDPARQQAAGTEVDAVSQTAVPTPPPAPAPSAPMVARTHELELNEAGELRVADRTWTIGVTPDRAPEIAFDGTPRRAINGALEIAFTAKDDYGLREAHAEIVPLEQQPDATPLYPLPDYKLDLPRHNARDTKGVASRNITEHPLAGQMVKITLVATDGAGQLGRSEPIEMQLPSRNFAEPLAASVAEQRQIFALDTRRMSQAIAFNEAIVLRADETIPDLGNFIALESARARMNMARGEEQLKDTADYLWEIALGIEDGDLSLAERRLRDAQQALSDALENGATDEEIQRLMAELRSAMQEFLQALAQRMPNQQGEPQQDAQNILRQQDLDNMLDQLENLARSGNRDQAQQLLSELQRMMNNLQAGRPQQGQQQQNSEARRQIDKLGEIMQEQQRLMDETFRLDQALRDRMQRGDPQQGEEGAQGQQQQGQQQQGQQGQQGQQGQQGQQNLDGMTAEQLREALRQLREQQDQLGQQLGELQEGLKGLGMEPGPGFGEAQQEMQGAGEALGQGQGGPAVEGQGRAMEALRQGARDMMNQMMQAQQGQGGQGPQMGQGQGNQNGRDPLGRPRATNGPDFGEQVKVPDEIDVQRAREILEAIREKLGENSSPEIERRYLERLLDIQ
;
A
#
# COMPACT_ATOMS: atom_id res chain seq x y z
N MET A 1 -36.31 79.34 27.29
CA MET A 1 -36.16 80.51 28.18
C MET A 1 -35.47 80.06 29.46
N SER A 2 -34.16 80.31 29.52
CA SER A 2 -33.33 80.03 30.68
C SER A 2 -33.68 81.01 31.80
N SER A 3 -34.29 80.53 32.87
CA SER A 3 -34.24 81.23 34.16
C SER A 3 -32.96 80.79 34.87
N SER A 4 -31.84 81.35 34.41
CA SER A 4 -30.60 81.41 35.15
C SER A 4 -30.86 82.20 36.44
N ARG A 5 -31.03 81.51 37.57
CA ARG A 5 -30.87 82.15 38.88
C ARG A 5 -29.38 82.44 39.06
N PRO A 6 -28.99 83.67 39.45
CA PRO A 6 -27.59 84.06 39.57
C PRO A 6 -26.89 83.29 40.70
N ALA A 7 -25.57 83.17 40.58
CA ALA A 7 -24.70 82.72 41.67
C ALA A 7 -24.81 83.70 42.85
N GLY A 8 -25.72 83.42 43.78
CA GLY A 8 -25.99 84.32 44.89
C GLY A 8 -26.77 83.61 45.98
N HIS A 9 -26.09 83.37 47.11
CA HIS A 9 -26.59 82.83 48.38
C HIS A 9 -26.68 81.30 48.52
N ARG A 10 -25.52 80.64 48.68
CA ARG A 10 -25.45 79.55 49.68
C ARG A 10 -25.75 80.17 51.05
N LYS A 11 -27.01 80.12 51.48
CA LYS A 11 -27.48 80.51 52.82
C LYS A 11 -27.99 79.24 53.48
N GLY A 12 -27.38 78.84 54.60
CA GLY A 12 -27.65 77.58 55.30
C GLY A 12 -26.37 76.81 55.64
N ALA A 13 -26.47 75.85 56.57
CA ALA A 13 -25.39 75.13 57.27
C ALA A 13 -24.29 74.48 56.39
N LEU A 14 -24.48 74.40 55.09
CA LEU A 14 -23.55 73.81 54.11
C LEU A 14 -22.34 74.71 53.77
N LYS A 15 -22.25 75.93 54.32
CA LYS A 15 -21.07 76.79 54.20
C LYS A 15 -19.92 76.38 55.13
N ASP A 16 -20.24 75.81 56.29
CA ASP A 16 -19.26 75.53 57.33
C ASP A 16 -18.59 74.15 57.18
N ASP A 17 -19.10 73.30 56.27
CA ASP A 17 -18.49 71.99 55.95
C ASP A 17 -18.48 71.72 54.42
N PRO A 18 -17.40 72.07 53.70
CA PRO A 18 -17.32 71.93 52.25
C PRO A 18 -17.26 70.47 51.78
N THR A 19 -16.85 69.54 52.67
CA THR A 19 -16.71 68.12 52.34
C THR A 19 -18.07 67.45 52.21
N LEU A 20 -18.99 67.77 53.12
CA LEU A 20 -20.36 67.28 53.13
C LEU A 20 -21.16 67.81 51.93
N ALA A 21 -21.00 69.09 51.61
CA ALA A 21 -21.64 69.72 50.45
C ALA A 21 -21.22 69.05 49.12
N ARG A 22 -19.94 68.65 48.98
CA ARG A 22 -19.45 67.93 47.80
C ARG A 22 -20.05 66.53 47.69
N ARG A 23 -20.18 65.81 48.81
CA ARG A 23 -20.78 64.46 48.83
C ARG A 23 -22.26 64.47 48.45
N VAL A 24 -23.04 65.40 49.01
CA VAL A 24 -24.46 65.57 48.67
C VAL A 24 -24.64 65.97 47.20
N GLY A 25 -23.81 66.90 46.70
CA GLY A 25 -23.81 67.29 45.29
C GLY A 25 -23.49 66.12 44.35
N LEU A 26 -22.52 65.27 44.70
CA LEU A 26 -22.16 64.09 43.92
C LEU A 26 -23.30 63.08 43.85
N LYS A 27 -24.00 62.83 44.96
CA LYS A 27 -25.16 61.92 45.00
C LYS A 27 -26.32 62.42 44.14
N ARG A 28 -26.58 63.73 44.15
CA ARG A 28 -27.57 64.34 43.24
C ARG A 28 -27.19 64.20 41.77
N VAL A 29 -25.91 64.37 41.42
CA VAL A 29 -25.43 64.17 40.05
C VAL A 29 -25.58 62.71 39.62
N LEU A 30 -25.26 61.76 40.50
CA LEU A 30 -25.45 60.32 40.25
C LEU A 30 -26.93 59.97 40.06
N ALA A 31 -27.83 60.49 40.89
CA ALA A 31 -29.27 60.30 40.71
C ALA A 31 -29.78 60.88 39.38
N ARG A 32 -29.26 62.05 38.95
CA ARG A 32 -29.56 62.63 37.64
C ARG A 32 -29.04 61.78 36.48
N SER A 33 -27.85 61.20 36.60
CA SER A 33 -27.32 60.30 35.57
C SER A 33 -28.09 59.00 35.48
N VAL A 34 -28.55 58.47 36.63
CA VAL A 34 -29.43 57.29 36.68
C VAL A 34 -30.76 57.56 35.99
N LEU A 35 -31.44 58.68 36.32
CA LEU A 35 -32.69 59.08 35.65
C LEU A 35 -32.51 59.32 34.15
N PHE A 36 -31.37 59.90 33.77
CA PHE A 36 -31.04 60.13 32.36
C PHE A 36 -30.85 58.79 31.63
N ALA A 37 -30.12 57.85 32.23
CA ALA A 37 -29.94 56.50 31.70
C ALA A 37 -31.27 55.74 31.59
N GLU A 38 -32.16 55.85 32.58
CA GLU A 38 -33.50 55.25 32.55
C GLU A 38 -34.40 55.81 31.46
N ARG A 39 -34.24 57.08 31.10
CA ARG A 39 -34.96 57.71 29.97
C ARG A 39 -34.34 57.36 28.62
N LEU A 40 -33.03 57.14 28.58
CA LEU A 40 -32.27 56.92 27.35
C LEU A 40 -32.28 55.44 26.91
N LEU A 41 -32.16 54.49 27.84
CA LEU A 41 -32.10 53.05 27.54
C LEU A 41 -33.32 52.52 26.76
N PRO A 42 -34.58 52.85 27.12
CA PRO A 42 -35.74 52.38 26.37
C PRO A 42 -35.80 52.92 24.93
N LEU A 43 -35.20 54.09 24.66
CA LEU A 43 -35.17 54.69 23.33
C LEU A 43 -34.20 53.98 22.37
N PHE A 44 -33.17 53.30 22.90
CA PHE A 44 -32.24 52.52 22.09
C PHE A 44 -32.78 51.16 21.67
N LEU A 45 -33.85 50.67 22.30
CA LEU A 45 -34.46 49.37 21.96
C LEU A 45 -34.93 49.27 20.50
N PRO A 46 -35.73 50.21 19.95
CA PRO A 46 -36.14 50.14 18.54
C PRO A 46 -34.95 50.29 17.58
N VAL A 47 -33.96 51.12 17.93
CA VAL A 47 -32.74 51.33 17.13
C VAL A 47 -31.97 50.00 16.99
N LEU A 48 -31.71 49.33 18.13
CA LEU A 48 -31.00 48.06 18.16
C LEU A 48 -31.81 46.92 17.54
N GLY A 49 -33.13 46.91 17.73
CA GLY A 49 -34.02 45.91 17.15
C GLY A 49 -34.05 45.95 15.62
N ILE A 50 -34.14 47.15 15.03
CA ILE A 50 -34.12 47.33 13.57
C ILE A 50 -32.74 46.99 12.99
N ALA A 51 -31.66 47.41 13.66
CA ALA A 51 -30.30 47.06 13.25
C ALA A 51 -30.07 45.53 13.30
N ALA A 52 -30.51 44.87 14.37
CA ALA A 52 -30.44 43.42 14.51
C ALA A 52 -31.25 42.69 13.42
N LEU A 53 -32.44 43.18 13.09
CA LEU A 53 -33.27 42.61 12.02
C LEU A 53 -32.61 42.75 10.65
N PHE A 54 -32.03 43.92 10.34
CA PHE A 54 -31.32 44.16 9.09
C PHE A 54 -30.14 43.21 8.89
N VAL A 55 -29.34 43.00 9.94
CA VAL A 55 -28.19 42.09 9.92
C VAL A 55 -28.66 40.63 9.84
N ALA A 56 -29.72 40.25 10.57
CA ALA A 56 -30.25 38.90 10.51
C ALA A 56 -30.72 38.51 9.10
N LEU A 57 -31.43 39.41 8.40
CA LEU A 57 -31.85 39.20 7.01
C LEU A 57 -30.66 39.07 6.05
N ALA A 58 -29.58 39.80 6.31
CA ALA A 58 -28.34 39.69 5.53
C ALA A 58 -27.67 38.32 5.71
N TRP A 59 -27.50 37.86 6.96
CA TRP A 59 -26.88 36.57 7.24
C TRP A 59 -27.73 35.38 6.77
N PHE A 60 -29.05 35.48 6.81
CA PHE A 60 -29.93 34.48 6.18
C PHE A 60 -29.93 34.51 4.65
N GLY A 61 -29.25 35.46 4.01
CA GLY A 61 -29.16 35.54 2.54
C GLY A 61 -30.45 36.03 1.86
N VAL A 62 -31.39 36.61 2.59
CA VAL A 62 -32.70 37.03 2.04
C VAL A 62 -32.53 38.07 0.93
N TYR A 63 -31.56 38.98 1.06
CA TYR A 63 -31.28 39.99 0.02
C TYR A 63 -30.74 39.40 -1.28
N ARG A 64 -30.20 38.16 -1.27
CA ARG A 64 -29.71 37.44 -2.46
C ARG A 64 -30.84 36.72 -3.20
N GLU A 65 -31.85 36.22 -2.49
CA GLU A 65 -32.94 35.42 -3.08
C GLU A 65 -34.06 36.28 -3.68
N VAL A 66 -34.23 37.52 -3.21
CA VAL A 66 -35.32 38.39 -3.66
C VAL A 66 -34.91 39.26 -4.87
N PRO A 67 -35.84 39.54 -5.81
CA PRO A 67 -35.57 40.43 -6.94
C PRO A 67 -35.11 41.83 -6.51
N ASP A 68 -34.31 42.49 -7.37
CA ASP A 68 -33.70 43.80 -7.10
C ASP A 68 -34.69 44.87 -6.58
N LEU A 69 -35.89 44.96 -7.16
CA LEU A 69 -36.93 45.90 -6.73
C LEU A 69 -37.42 45.61 -5.29
N VAL A 70 -37.59 44.33 -4.95
CA VAL A 70 -38.04 43.90 -3.62
C VAL A 70 -36.93 44.12 -2.60
N ARG A 71 -35.67 43.82 -2.96
CA ARG A 71 -34.51 44.09 -2.11
C ARG A 71 -34.43 45.58 -1.78
N LEU A 72 -34.44 46.45 -2.81
CA LEU A 72 -34.34 47.90 -2.62
C LEU A 72 -35.49 48.46 -1.77
N ALA A 73 -36.71 47.98 -1.98
CA ALA A 73 -37.85 48.36 -1.16
C ALA A 73 -37.66 47.94 0.32
N MET A 74 -37.19 46.72 0.56
CA MET A 74 -36.94 46.21 1.92
C MET A 74 -35.83 46.99 2.63
N VAL A 75 -34.71 47.22 1.96
CA VAL A 75 -33.60 48.04 2.48
C VAL A 75 -34.08 49.45 2.78
N PHE A 76 -34.83 50.06 1.87
CA PHE A 76 -35.38 51.41 2.07
C PHE A 76 -36.29 51.49 3.31
N ILE A 77 -37.22 50.52 3.49
CA ILE A 77 -38.11 50.47 4.65
C ILE A 77 -37.31 50.35 5.95
N LEU A 78 -36.32 49.45 6.00
CA LEU A 78 -35.51 49.22 7.20
C LEU A 78 -34.62 50.42 7.53
N VAL A 79 -33.98 51.04 6.53
CA VAL A 79 -33.18 52.25 6.72
C VAL A 79 -34.04 53.43 7.15
N PHE A 80 -35.22 53.61 6.54
CA PHE A 80 -36.17 54.65 6.93
C PHE A 80 -36.66 54.44 8.37
N ALA A 81 -37.04 53.22 8.75
CA ALA A 81 -37.44 52.88 10.11
C ALA A 81 -36.30 53.13 11.11
N PHE A 82 -35.06 52.79 10.74
CA PHE A 82 -33.87 53.05 11.53
C PHE A 82 -33.68 54.56 11.78
N VAL A 83 -33.75 55.39 10.74
CA VAL A 83 -33.66 56.85 10.88
C VAL A 83 -34.82 57.43 11.70
N ALA A 84 -36.05 56.97 11.45
CA ALA A 84 -37.24 57.40 12.18
C ALA A 84 -37.16 57.05 13.68
N SER A 85 -36.49 55.96 14.04
CA SER A 85 -36.29 55.55 15.44
C SER A 85 -35.43 56.52 16.27
N PHE A 86 -34.70 57.45 15.62
CA PHE A 86 -33.96 58.52 16.30
C PHE A 86 -34.81 59.76 16.62
N LEU A 87 -36.00 59.93 16.01
CA LEU A 87 -36.89 61.06 16.29
C LEU A 87 -37.25 61.27 17.79
N PRO A 88 -37.52 60.22 18.60
CA PRO A 88 -37.83 60.43 20.02
C PRO A 88 -36.63 60.93 20.85
N PHE A 89 -35.39 60.76 20.39
CA PHE A 89 -34.21 61.31 21.06
C PHE A 89 -34.22 62.85 21.06
N LEU A 90 -34.83 63.49 20.06
CA LEU A 90 -34.99 64.95 20.00
C LEU A 90 -35.91 65.50 21.09
N LYS A 91 -36.79 64.65 21.67
CA LYS A 91 -37.72 65.02 22.75
C LYS A 91 -37.15 64.74 24.15
N LEU A 92 -35.89 64.31 24.24
CA LEU A 92 -35.25 63.92 25.49
C LEU A 92 -34.99 65.15 26.38
N LYS A 93 -35.64 65.19 27.55
CA LYS A 93 -35.49 66.26 28.54
C LYS A 93 -34.49 65.86 29.61
N LEU A 94 -33.51 66.74 29.88
CA LEU A 94 -32.56 66.58 30.98
C LEU A 94 -33.31 66.53 32.33
N PRO A 95 -33.01 65.55 33.20
CA PRO A 95 -33.63 65.46 34.52
C PRO A 95 -33.36 66.70 35.36
N SER A 96 -34.42 67.21 35.99
CA SER A 96 -34.35 68.33 36.92
C SER A 96 -33.78 67.90 38.28
N ILE A 97 -33.33 68.87 39.08
CA ILE A 97 -32.78 68.61 40.43
C ILE A 97 -33.87 68.01 41.32
N ALA A 98 -35.10 68.53 41.24
CA ALA A 98 -36.25 68.03 42.01
C ALA A 98 -36.62 66.57 41.69
N GLU A 99 -36.48 66.14 40.42
CA GLU A 99 -36.72 64.75 40.04
C GLU A 99 -35.66 63.81 40.62
N ALA A 100 -34.40 64.25 40.70
CA ALA A 100 -33.32 63.46 41.28
C ALA A 100 -33.42 63.34 42.80
N ASP A 101 -33.85 64.41 43.47
CA ASP A 101 -34.14 64.39 44.91
C ASP A 101 -35.30 63.42 45.20
N ARG A 102 -36.37 63.46 44.39
CA ARG A 102 -37.49 62.53 44.48
C ARG A 102 -37.08 61.07 44.27
N LEU A 103 -36.20 60.78 43.31
CA LEU A 103 -35.68 59.42 43.09
C LEU A 103 -34.89 58.92 44.31
N LEU A 104 -34.05 59.78 44.91
CA LEU A 104 -33.30 59.44 46.11
C LEU A 104 -34.23 59.17 47.30
N GLU A 105 -35.33 59.91 47.42
CA GLU A 105 -36.33 59.71 48.47
C GLU A 105 -37.15 58.44 48.28
N GLU A 106 -37.66 58.20 47.06
CA GLU A 106 -38.47 57.00 46.73
C GLU A 106 -37.65 55.71 46.90
N ARG A 107 -36.39 55.68 46.44
CA ARG A 107 -35.54 54.46 46.52
C ARG A 107 -35.05 54.12 47.91
N ASN A 108 -34.90 55.12 48.78
CA ASN A 108 -34.42 54.93 50.15
C ASN A 108 -35.57 54.92 51.18
N GLY A 109 -36.83 54.93 50.74
CA GLY A 109 -38.01 54.79 51.60
C GLY A 109 -38.27 55.99 52.52
N LEU A 110 -37.91 57.20 52.09
CA LEU A 110 -38.03 58.41 52.89
C LEU A 110 -39.39 59.09 52.68
N ALA A 111 -40.35 58.85 53.59
CA ALA A 111 -41.75 59.25 53.44
C ALA A 111 -42.06 60.77 53.60
N HIS A 112 -41.13 61.60 54.08
CA HIS A 112 -41.40 62.98 54.53
C HIS A 112 -40.50 64.06 53.90
N GLN A 113 -40.02 63.88 52.66
CA GLN A 113 -39.29 64.90 51.87
C GLN A 113 -38.07 65.56 52.57
N PRO A 114 -37.15 64.80 53.19
CA PRO A 114 -36.01 65.37 53.90
C PRO A 114 -35.00 66.11 53.01
N VAL A 115 -35.01 65.88 51.69
CA VAL A 115 -34.07 66.52 50.76
C VAL A 115 -34.52 67.94 50.39
N ALA A 116 -35.83 68.18 50.36
CA ALA A 116 -36.41 69.51 50.13
C ALA A 116 -36.17 70.48 51.32
N VAL A 117 -36.09 69.95 52.55
CA VAL A 117 -35.85 70.73 53.79
C VAL A 117 -34.49 71.44 53.79
N GLN A 118 -33.52 70.97 52.99
CA GLN A 118 -32.21 71.65 52.87
C GLN A 118 -32.31 73.05 52.23
N ASP A 119 -33.30 73.26 51.37
CA ASP A 119 -33.52 74.52 50.65
C ASP A 119 -34.60 75.41 51.32
N ASP A 120 -35.14 74.98 52.47
CA ASP A 120 -36.18 75.69 53.23
C ASP A 120 -35.60 76.81 54.12
N GLN A 121 -36.39 77.87 54.34
CA GLN A 121 -35.96 79.09 55.04
C GLN A 121 -36.58 79.18 56.44
N LEU A 122 -35.82 79.66 57.43
CA LEU A 122 -36.39 79.93 58.76
C LEU A 122 -37.42 81.06 58.66
N SER A 123 -38.54 80.91 59.37
CA SER A 123 -39.54 81.98 59.53
C SER A 123 -39.17 83.02 60.61
N ALA A 124 -38.24 82.71 61.54
CA ALA A 124 -37.82 83.59 62.63
C ALA A 124 -36.29 83.62 62.84
N GLU A 125 -35.67 84.80 62.86
CA GLU A 125 -34.22 84.99 62.82
C GLU A 125 -33.52 85.14 64.19
N THR A 126 -33.94 84.40 65.22
CA THR A 126 -33.22 84.44 66.51
C THR A 126 -31.87 83.68 66.42
N PRO A 127 -30.83 84.08 67.18
CA PRO A 127 -29.53 83.39 67.19
C PRO A 127 -29.67 81.90 67.57
N PHE A 128 -30.56 81.60 68.52
CA PHE A 128 -30.82 80.23 68.96
C PHE A 128 -31.55 79.41 67.89
N ALA A 129 -32.58 79.96 67.24
CA ALA A 129 -33.28 79.26 66.16
C ALA A 129 -32.35 78.97 64.96
N ARG A 130 -31.43 79.90 64.63
CA ARG A 130 -30.40 79.68 63.60
C ARG A 130 -29.46 78.53 63.95
N ALA A 131 -28.97 78.46 65.19
CA ALA A 131 -28.09 77.38 65.62
C ALA A 131 -28.79 76.01 65.57
N LEU A 132 -30.05 75.95 66.04
CA LEU A 132 -30.84 74.72 66.00
C LEU A 132 -31.16 74.27 64.57
N TRP A 133 -31.50 75.22 63.68
CA TRP A 133 -31.73 74.93 62.26
C TRP A 133 -30.45 74.46 61.55
N GLN A 134 -29.30 75.05 61.88
CA GLN A 134 -28.02 74.62 61.32
C GLN A 134 -27.68 73.18 61.70
N GLU A 135 -27.87 72.81 62.97
CA GLU A 135 -27.70 71.42 63.43
C GLU A 135 -28.71 70.47 62.78
N HIS A 136 -29.96 70.89 62.59
CA HIS A 136 -30.96 70.10 61.86
C HIS A 136 -30.56 69.88 60.39
N GLN A 137 -30.12 70.93 59.69
CA GLN A 137 -29.62 70.86 58.32
C GLN A 137 -28.38 69.97 58.20
N ARG A 138 -27.47 70.01 59.19
CA ARG A 138 -26.28 69.15 59.25
C ARG A 138 -26.66 67.66 59.39
N ARG A 139 -27.53 67.33 60.36
CA ARG A 139 -28.02 65.95 60.55
C ARG A 139 -28.73 65.43 59.31
N MET A 140 -29.47 66.28 58.61
CA MET A 140 -30.14 65.90 57.37
C MET A 140 -29.16 65.70 56.21
N ALA A 141 -28.13 66.55 56.09
CA ALA A 141 -27.09 66.42 55.09
C ALA A 141 -26.23 65.15 55.28
N GLU A 142 -25.96 64.74 56.52
CA GLU A 142 -25.31 63.45 56.82
C GLU A 142 -26.17 62.27 56.38
N ARG A 143 -27.50 62.32 56.60
CA ARG A 143 -28.43 61.31 56.09
C ARG A 143 -28.45 61.26 54.56
N ILE A 144 -28.39 62.41 53.89
CA ILE A 144 -28.39 62.50 52.42
C ILE A 144 -27.08 62.01 51.80
N ALA A 145 -25.94 62.28 52.46
CA ALA A 145 -24.64 61.76 52.03
C ALA A 145 -24.57 60.21 52.10
N ALA A 146 -25.39 59.59 52.96
CA ALA A 146 -25.50 58.14 53.08
C ALA A 146 -26.50 57.50 52.10
N LEU A 147 -27.30 58.28 51.35
CA LEU A 147 -28.29 57.74 50.42
C LEU A 147 -27.62 57.12 49.19
N ASP A 148 -28.24 56.06 48.67
CA ASP A 148 -27.82 55.42 47.42
C ASP A 148 -28.76 55.79 46.28
N ALA A 149 -28.17 56.09 45.11
CA ALA A 149 -28.91 56.31 43.87
C ALA A 149 -29.29 54.97 43.21
N GLY A 150 -28.58 53.88 43.53
CA GLY A 150 -28.77 52.56 42.93
C GLY A 150 -28.42 52.50 41.43
N LEU A 151 -28.63 51.34 40.81
CA LEU A 151 -28.46 51.12 39.37
C LEU A 151 -29.67 51.63 38.59
N PRO A 152 -29.50 52.01 37.30
CA PRO A 152 -30.64 52.35 36.44
C PRO A 152 -31.58 51.17 36.27
N GLN A 153 -32.86 51.39 36.53
CA GLN A 153 -33.95 50.45 36.35
C GLN A 153 -34.85 50.96 35.23
N PRO A 154 -34.45 50.82 33.95
CA PRO A 154 -35.24 51.32 32.84
C PRO A 154 -36.58 50.58 32.80
N ASP A 155 -37.69 51.34 32.73
CA ASP A 155 -39.04 50.80 32.64
C ASP A 155 -39.32 50.31 31.20
N ILE A 156 -38.64 49.24 30.81
CA ILE A 156 -38.77 48.64 29.47
C ILE A 156 -40.16 48.00 29.30
N ALA A 157 -40.75 47.50 30.39
CA ALA A 157 -42.04 46.81 30.36
C ALA A 157 -43.19 47.72 29.91
N ARG A 158 -43.15 49.02 30.22
CA ARG A 158 -44.16 49.98 29.72
C ARG A 158 -44.06 50.26 28.22
N TYR A 159 -42.86 50.26 27.65
CA TYR A 159 -42.65 50.53 26.22
C TYR A 159 -42.84 49.28 25.35
N ASP A 160 -42.75 48.09 25.94
CA ASP A 160 -42.81 46.81 25.24
C ASP A 160 -43.74 45.83 25.97
N ARG A 161 -45.05 46.10 25.90
CA ARG A 161 -46.11 45.31 26.58
C ARG A 161 -46.19 43.87 26.10
N TYR A 162 -45.88 43.61 24.84
CA TYR A 162 -45.97 42.30 24.19
C TYR A 162 -44.61 41.57 24.08
N ALA A 163 -43.55 42.12 24.68
CA ALA A 163 -42.18 41.59 24.58
C ALA A 163 -41.67 41.43 23.13
N LEU A 164 -42.09 42.31 22.21
CA LEU A 164 -41.71 42.30 20.79
C LEU A 164 -40.20 42.42 20.58
N ARG A 165 -39.45 42.94 21.56
CA ARG A 165 -37.98 42.98 21.51
C ARG A 165 -37.32 41.60 21.41
N ALA A 166 -37.99 40.55 21.86
CA ALA A 166 -37.45 39.19 21.85
C ALA A 166 -37.28 38.64 20.42
N VAL A 167 -38.15 39.04 19.49
CA VAL A 167 -38.15 38.55 18.10
C VAL A 167 -36.85 38.91 17.35
N PRO A 168 -36.44 40.20 17.23
CA PRO A 168 -35.20 40.55 16.55
C PRO A 168 -33.97 40.02 17.29
N ALA A 169 -34.00 39.90 18.62
CA ALA A 169 -32.90 39.31 19.39
C ALA A 169 -32.72 37.81 19.07
N LEU A 170 -33.81 37.05 18.99
CA LEU A 170 -33.77 35.63 18.64
C LEU A 170 -33.36 35.42 17.17
N LEU A 171 -33.89 36.22 16.26
CA LEU A 171 -33.47 36.19 14.85
C LEU A 171 -31.99 36.52 14.69
N PHE A 172 -31.47 37.48 15.45
CA PHE A 172 -30.05 37.82 15.39
C PHE A 172 -29.15 36.68 15.86
N VAL A 173 -29.46 36.03 16.99
CA VAL A 173 -28.67 34.90 17.51
C VAL A 173 -28.72 33.70 16.56
N THR A 174 -29.90 33.38 16.02
CA THR A 174 -30.06 32.28 15.05
C THR A 174 -29.34 32.58 13.73
N ALA A 175 -29.43 33.80 13.21
CA ALA A 175 -28.71 34.22 12.02
C ALA A 175 -27.19 34.23 12.22
N LEU A 176 -26.70 34.63 13.41
CA LEU A 176 -25.27 34.59 13.75
C LEU A 176 -24.73 33.15 13.76
N ALA A 177 -25.51 32.18 14.24
CA ALA A 177 -25.12 30.77 14.16
C ALA A 177 -25.10 30.26 12.71
N TYR A 178 -26.05 30.71 11.89
CA TYR A 178 -26.13 30.34 10.47
C TYR A 178 -25.06 31.01 9.60
N SER A 179 -24.52 32.16 10.02
CA SER A 179 -23.62 32.99 9.20
C SER A 179 -22.31 32.31 8.79
N GLY A 180 -21.92 31.22 9.46
CA GLY A 180 -20.73 30.42 9.11
C GLY A 180 -20.99 29.27 8.13
N SER A 181 -22.22 29.09 7.64
CA SER A 181 -22.59 28.03 6.70
C SER A 181 -22.30 28.42 5.24
N ASN A 182 -22.15 27.43 4.36
CA ASN A 182 -21.92 27.66 2.92
C ASN A 182 -23.07 28.43 2.23
N GLY A 183 -24.27 28.46 2.83
CA GLY A 183 -25.44 29.16 2.30
C GLY A 183 -25.62 30.59 2.82
N ALA A 184 -24.85 31.01 3.84
CA ALA A 184 -25.00 32.29 4.50
C ALA A 184 -24.76 33.49 3.55
N GLY A 185 -25.53 34.55 3.76
CA GLY A 185 -25.36 35.81 3.04
C GLY A 185 -24.42 36.79 3.75
N SER A 186 -24.09 37.86 3.05
CA SER A 186 -23.26 38.96 3.55
C SER A 186 -24.07 40.26 3.70
N ILE A 187 -23.62 41.14 4.60
CA ILE A 187 -24.21 42.50 4.73
C ILE A 187 -24.07 43.29 3.43
N ALA A 188 -23.04 42.99 2.61
CA ALA A 188 -22.83 43.65 1.33
C ALA A 188 -23.90 43.27 0.29
N ASP A 189 -24.58 42.14 0.44
CA ASP A 189 -25.60 41.66 -0.52
C ASP A 189 -26.83 42.59 -0.56
N ALA A 190 -27.06 43.37 0.50
CA ALA A 190 -28.10 44.41 0.52
C ALA A 190 -27.87 45.53 -0.50
N PHE A 191 -26.62 45.75 -0.93
CA PHE A 191 -26.21 46.88 -1.78
C PHE A 191 -25.59 46.46 -3.12
N ARG A 192 -25.32 45.17 -3.30
CA ARG A 192 -24.83 44.64 -4.58
C ARG A 192 -25.98 44.52 -5.55
N GLN A 193 -25.84 45.07 -6.75
CA GLN A 193 -26.79 44.80 -7.82
C GLN A 193 -26.64 43.33 -8.25
N HIS A 194 -27.74 42.59 -8.38
CA HIS A 194 -27.67 41.31 -9.08
C HIS A 194 -27.33 41.63 -10.53
N VAL A 195 -26.08 41.40 -10.90
CA VAL A 195 -25.76 41.26 -12.32
C VAL A 195 -26.42 39.94 -12.71
N PRO A 196 -27.46 39.92 -13.56
CA PRO A 196 -27.83 38.67 -14.18
C PRO A 196 -26.56 38.20 -14.89
N GLU A 197 -25.98 37.08 -14.45
CA GLU A 197 -25.06 36.35 -15.30
C GLU A 197 -25.84 36.18 -16.60
N SER A 198 -25.42 36.91 -17.64
CA SER A 198 -25.85 36.57 -18.97
C SER A 198 -25.43 35.12 -19.14
N GLU A 199 -26.39 34.25 -19.39
CA GLU A 199 -26.17 32.93 -19.98
C GLU A 199 -25.58 33.10 -21.40
N ALA A 200 -24.45 33.80 -21.52
CA ALA A 200 -23.49 33.48 -22.54
C ALA A 200 -22.72 32.29 -21.97
N PRO A 201 -22.85 31.08 -22.55
CA PRO A 201 -22.04 29.96 -22.10
C PRO A 201 -20.58 30.36 -22.28
N THR A 202 -19.86 30.61 -21.17
CA THR A 202 -18.42 30.82 -21.19
C THR A 202 -17.82 29.59 -21.88
N ILE A 203 -17.28 29.79 -23.07
CA ILE A 203 -16.68 28.72 -23.86
C ILE A 203 -15.55 28.13 -23.03
N ARG A 204 -15.73 26.89 -22.58
CA ARG A 204 -14.70 26.16 -21.85
C ARG A 204 -13.94 25.29 -22.85
N ILE A 205 -12.71 25.68 -23.14
CA ILE A 205 -11.78 24.95 -24.01
C ILE A 205 -10.80 24.20 -23.11
N ASP A 206 -10.93 22.88 -23.06
CA ASP A 206 -9.97 21.98 -22.41
C ASP A 206 -9.15 21.29 -23.50
N ALA A 207 -7.85 21.58 -23.57
CA ALA A 207 -6.95 20.99 -24.56
C ALA A 207 -5.79 20.28 -23.85
N TRP A 208 -5.48 19.05 -24.26
CA TRP A 208 -4.34 18.30 -23.77
C TRP A 208 -3.70 17.46 -24.87
N ILE A 209 -2.42 17.15 -24.70
CA ILE A 209 -1.66 16.27 -25.58
C ILE A 209 -1.35 14.99 -24.81
N THR A 210 -1.72 13.85 -25.35
CA THR A 210 -1.43 12.53 -24.80
C THR A 210 -0.32 11.87 -25.62
N PRO A 211 0.91 11.76 -25.08
CA PRO A 211 1.98 11.00 -25.74
C PRO A 211 1.62 9.53 -25.91
N PRO A 212 2.22 8.81 -26.88
CA PRO A 212 2.02 7.37 -27.03
C PRO A 212 2.41 6.61 -25.76
N GLY A 213 1.64 5.59 -25.39
CA GLY A 213 1.82 4.86 -24.12
C GLY A 213 3.21 4.24 -23.92
N TYR A 214 3.92 3.90 -25.01
CA TYR A 214 5.28 3.37 -24.93
C TYR A 214 6.31 4.39 -24.43
N THR A 215 6.05 5.69 -24.59
CA THR A 215 6.98 6.76 -24.17
C THR A 215 7.00 6.95 -22.65
N GLY A 216 6.00 6.45 -21.90
CA GLY A 216 5.88 6.63 -20.46
C GLY A 216 5.68 8.08 -20.00
N GLN A 217 5.43 9.02 -20.92
CA GLN A 217 5.28 10.44 -20.59
C GLN A 217 3.85 10.78 -20.16
N PRO A 218 3.66 11.61 -19.12
CA PRO A 218 2.32 12.02 -18.69
C PRO A 218 1.65 12.94 -19.72
N PRO A 219 0.30 12.98 -19.78
CA PRO A 219 -0.42 13.92 -20.62
C PRO A 219 -0.10 15.38 -20.28
N VAL A 220 0.10 16.22 -21.29
CA VAL A 220 0.40 17.64 -21.14
C VAL A 220 -0.86 18.47 -21.38
N PHE A 221 -1.35 19.16 -20.34
CA PHE A 221 -2.56 19.99 -20.41
C PHE A 221 -2.24 21.41 -20.89
N LEU A 222 -2.70 21.76 -22.09
CA LEU A 222 -2.51 23.08 -22.72
C LEU A 222 -3.45 24.14 -22.15
N SER A 223 -4.57 23.76 -21.51
CA SER A 223 -5.55 24.71 -20.96
C SER A 223 -5.11 25.41 -19.67
N GLY A 224 -4.11 24.86 -18.95
CA GLY A 224 -3.52 25.45 -17.74
C GLY A 224 -2.26 26.28 -17.99
N LEU A 225 -1.60 26.08 -19.14
CA LEU A 225 -0.48 26.87 -19.62
C LEU A 225 -1.07 28.11 -20.29
N GLY A 226 -0.89 29.31 -19.71
CA GLY A 226 -1.38 30.56 -20.30
C GLY A 226 -0.91 30.72 -21.76
N THR A 227 -1.60 31.56 -22.52
CA THR A 227 -1.38 31.80 -23.97
C THR A 227 -0.02 32.44 -24.33
N GLN A 228 1.00 32.39 -23.46
CA GLN A 228 2.22 33.21 -23.57
C GLN A 228 3.55 32.51 -23.25
N ASP A 229 3.59 31.19 -23.07
CA ASP A 229 4.89 30.51 -22.94
C ASP A 229 5.56 30.36 -24.32
N ALA A 230 6.39 31.36 -24.67
CA ALA A 230 7.20 31.42 -25.89
C ALA A 230 8.22 30.27 -26.05
N ALA A 231 8.31 29.35 -25.08
CA ALA A 231 9.20 28.20 -25.12
C ALA A 231 8.63 27.02 -25.95
N GLY A 232 7.33 27.03 -26.28
CA GLY A 232 6.68 25.93 -27.00
C GLY A 232 6.63 24.62 -26.20
N VAL A 233 5.65 23.75 -26.49
CA VAL A 233 5.56 22.42 -25.86
C VAL A 233 6.16 21.40 -26.82
N THR A 234 7.22 20.69 -26.40
CA THR A 234 7.81 19.61 -27.22
C THR A 234 7.23 18.26 -26.81
N VAL A 235 6.69 17.51 -27.76
CA VAL A 235 6.09 16.19 -27.55
C VAL A 235 6.69 15.14 -28.50
N PRO A 236 6.66 13.85 -28.17
CA PRO A 236 7.09 12.79 -29.08
C PRO A 236 6.23 12.73 -30.35
N GLN A 237 6.78 12.22 -31.44
CA GLN A 237 6.02 11.90 -32.64
C GLN A 237 4.86 10.92 -32.33
N LYS A 238 3.78 10.99 -33.12
CA LYS A 238 2.54 10.21 -32.93
C LYS A 238 1.75 10.54 -31.64
N SER A 239 2.05 11.67 -30.99
CA SER A 239 1.26 12.16 -29.85
C SER A 239 -0.15 12.59 -30.29
N LYS A 240 -1.16 12.33 -29.45
CA LYS A 240 -2.56 12.65 -29.74
C LYS A 240 -2.96 13.96 -29.06
N ILE A 241 -3.29 14.99 -29.84
CA ILE A 241 -3.94 16.19 -29.32
C ILE A 241 -5.42 15.90 -29.18
N THR A 242 -5.98 16.18 -28.00
CA THR A 242 -7.42 16.18 -27.76
C THR A 242 -7.86 17.57 -27.34
N VAL A 243 -8.80 18.16 -28.07
CA VAL A 243 -9.42 19.45 -27.73
C VAL A 243 -10.90 19.23 -27.48
N ARG A 244 -11.34 19.53 -26.26
CA ARG A 244 -12.73 19.47 -25.85
C ARG A 244 -13.28 20.88 -25.68
N ILE A 245 -14.29 21.23 -26.48
CA ILE A 245 -14.98 22.52 -26.41
C ILE A 245 -16.35 22.30 -25.78
N SER A 246 -16.63 22.98 -24.68
CA SER A 246 -17.90 22.88 -23.94
C SER A 246 -18.53 24.27 -23.78
N GLY A 247 -19.66 24.48 -24.46
CA GLY A 247 -20.37 25.77 -24.54
C GLY A 247 -19.76 26.70 -25.59
N GLY A 248 -20.60 27.29 -26.45
CA GLY A 248 -20.17 28.15 -27.57
C GLY A 248 -21.05 28.00 -28.82
N PRO A 249 -21.01 28.96 -29.77
CA PRO A 249 -21.70 28.85 -31.06
C PRO A 249 -21.16 27.67 -31.87
N SER A 250 -22.02 27.07 -32.69
CA SER A 250 -21.85 25.75 -33.31
C SER A 250 -20.76 25.60 -34.39
N ASP A 251 -19.91 26.61 -34.62
CA ASP A 251 -18.98 26.71 -35.76
C ASP A 251 -17.54 27.10 -35.36
N GLU A 252 -17.12 26.77 -34.13
CA GLU A 252 -15.75 27.05 -33.70
C GLU A 252 -14.79 25.96 -34.19
N LYS A 253 -13.92 26.32 -35.16
CA LYS A 253 -12.99 25.38 -35.81
C LYS A 253 -11.69 25.27 -35.03
N VAL A 254 -11.19 24.04 -34.89
CA VAL A 254 -9.85 23.74 -34.36
C VAL A 254 -8.90 23.63 -35.54
N LEU A 255 -8.00 24.61 -35.67
CA LEU A 255 -7.06 24.68 -36.79
C LEU A 255 -5.65 24.32 -36.31
N PHE A 256 -5.00 23.37 -36.96
CA PHE A 256 -3.58 23.08 -36.73
C PHE A 256 -2.77 23.54 -37.95
N VAL A 257 -1.81 24.44 -37.74
CA VAL A 257 -0.95 25.00 -38.79
C VAL A 257 0.40 24.30 -38.74
N GLN A 258 0.72 23.52 -39.76
CA GLN A 258 1.97 22.76 -39.83
C GLN A 258 3.16 23.68 -40.18
N GLN A 259 4.30 23.53 -39.52
CA GLN A 259 5.46 24.41 -39.71
C GLN A 259 6.22 24.16 -41.02
N SER A 260 6.12 22.96 -41.61
CA SER A 260 6.80 22.58 -42.85
C SER A 260 6.23 23.26 -44.09
N ASP A 261 4.89 23.25 -44.25
CA ASP A 261 4.21 23.74 -45.45
C ASP A 261 3.21 24.89 -45.21
N GLY A 262 2.98 25.30 -43.95
CA GLY A 262 1.96 26.31 -43.60
C GLY A 262 0.52 25.85 -43.86
N ALA A 263 0.32 24.56 -44.15
CA ALA A 263 -1.00 23.97 -44.38
C ALA A 263 -1.83 24.02 -43.09
N VAL A 264 -3.06 24.52 -43.21
CA VAL A 264 -4.03 24.59 -42.12
C VAL A 264 -4.91 23.36 -42.18
N LEU A 265 -4.72 22.44 -41.24
CA LEU A 265 -5.55 21.25 -41.07
C LEU A 265 -6.73 21.59 -40.16
N ASP A 266 -7.96 21.39 -40.65
CA ASP A 266 -9.18 21.43 -39.83
C ASP A 266 -9.29 20.09 -39.08
N VAL A 267 -9.18 20.11 -37.75
CA VAL A 267 -9.20 18.89 -36.93
C VAL A 267 -10.62 18.35 -36.88
N ALA A 268 -10.85 17.20 -37.52
CA ALA A 268 -12.17 16.57 -37.58
C ALA A 268 -12.72 16.24 -36.18
N GLU A 269 -14.02 16.52 -35.98
CA GLU A 269 -14.76 16.11 -34.79
C GLU A 269 -14.86 14.58 -34.76
N LYS A 270 -14.46 13.96 -33.65
CA LYS A 270 -14.58 12.51 -33.47
C LYS A 270 -16.05 12.15 -33.30
N GLN A 271 -16.67 11.64 -34.36
CA GLN A 271 -18.01 11.08 -34.28
C GLN A 271 -17.95 9.75 -33.52
N ASP A 272 -18.57 9.69 -32.34
CA ASP A 272 -18.68 8.47 -31.54
C ASP A 272 -19.37 7.34 -32.35
N PRO A 273 -18.72 6.18 -32.56
CA PRO A 273 -19.32 5.04 -33.26
C PRO A 273 -20.51 4.42 -32.49
N ALA A 274 -20.73 4.80 -31.23
CA ALA A 274 -21.87 4.37 -30.43
C ALA A 274 -23.24 4.84 -30.96
N ARG A 275 -23.28 5.78 -31.93
CA ARG A 275 -24.52 6.26 -32.54
C ARG A 275 -24.98 5.51 -33.79
N GLN A 276 -24.19 4.61 -34.37
CA GLN A 276 -24.62 3.84 -35.56
C GLN A 276 -25.43 2.58 -35.23
N GLN A 277 -25.44 2.09 -33.98
CA GLN A 277 -26.25 0.91 -33.60
C GLN A 277 -27.69 1.22 -33.18
N ALA A 278 -28.08 2.49 -33.04
CA ALA A 278 -29.44 2.88 -32.68
C ALA A 278 -30.33 3.31 -33.87
N ALA A 279 -29.79 3.33 -35.10
CA ALA A 279 -30.48 3.82 -36.30
C ALA A 279 -30.61 2.74 -37.40
N GLY A 280 -30.86 1.49 -36.99
CA GLY A 280 -31.04 0.36 -37.89
C GLY A 280 -32.10 -0.61 -37.37
N THR A 281 -33.35 -0.17 -37.31
CA THR A 281 -34.49 -1.10 -37.29
C THR A 281 -35.61 -0.47 -38.10
N GLU A 282 -35.63 -0.83 -39.38
CA GLU A 282 -36.82 -0.73 -40.22
C GLU A 282 -37.93 -1.59 -39.61
N VAL A 283 -39.08 -0.99 -39.35
CA VAL A 283 -40.34 -1.74 -39.32
C VAL A 283 -41.43 -0.91 -40.01
N ASP A 284 -42.03 -1.55 -40.99
CA ASP A 284 -43.10 -1.08 -41.86
C ASP A 284 -44.42 -0.72 -41.15
N ALA A 285 -45.13 0.21 -41.81
CA ALA A 285 -46.59 0.43 -41.87
C ALA A 285 -47.29 0.86 -40.55
N VAL A 286 -48.14 1.90 -40.49
CA VAL A 286 -49.38 2.13 -41.25
C VAL A 286 -49.84 3.58 -41.04
N SER A 287 -50.42 4.17 -42.08
CA SER A 287 -51.08 5.49 -42.08
C SER A 287 -52.28 5.55 -41.14
N GLN A 288 -52.43 6.65 -40.39
CA GLN A 288 -53.74 7.17 -39.97
C GLN A 288 -53.69 8.67 -39.61
N THR A 289 -54.35 9.44 -40.46
CA THR A 289 -55.20 10.62 -40.20
C THR A 289 -54.71 11.79 -39.33
N ALA A 290 -54.68 12.95 -39.99
CA ALA A 290 -54.42 14.27 -39.44
C ALA A 290 -55.49 14.75 -38.43
N VAL A 291 -55.01 15.32 -37.33
CA VAL A 291 -55.72 16.29 -36.47
C VAL A 291 -54.76 17.47 -36.27
N PRO A 292 -55.15 18.73 -36.52
CA PRO A 292 -54.27 19.87 -36.29
C PRO A 292 -54.31 20.27 -34.80
N THR A 293 -53.18 20.17 -34.11
CA THR A 293 -52.96 20.59 -32.72
C THR A 293 -52.05 21.84 -32.74
N PRO A 294 -52.24 22.83 -31.84
CA PRO A 294 -51.76 24.22 -31.98
C PRO A 294 -50.24 24.38 -31.89
N PRO A 295 -49.67 25.56 -32.26
CA PRO A 295 -48.23 25.75 -32.43
C PRO A 295 -47.41 25.40 -31.18
N PRO A 296 -46.18 24.88 -31.36
CA PRO A 296 -45.37 24.41 -30.25
C PRO A 296 -44.94 25.57 -29.35
N ALA A 297 -45.00 25.33 -28.04
CA ALA A 297 -44.27 26.09 -27.04
C ALA A 297 -42.76 26.07 -27.36
N PRO A 298 -41.97 27.05 -26.90
CA PRO A 298 -40.52 27.08 -27.14
C PRO A 298 -39.90 25.79 -26.62
N ALA A 299 -39.09 25.13 -27.45
CA ALA A 299 -38.37 23.93 -27.06
C ALA A 299 -37.51 24.21 -25.81
N PRO A 300 -37.45 23.28 -24.84
CA PRO A 300 -36.44 23.34 -23.80
C PRO A 300 -35.06 23.31 -24.48
N SER A 301 -34.17 24.16 -23.99
CA SER A 301 -32.76 24.27 -24.38
C SER A 301 -32.14 22.88 -24.61
N ALA A 302 -31.63 22.66 -25.82
CA ALA A 302 -30.85 21.47 -26.13
C ALA A 302 -29.68 21.35 -25.14
N PRO A 303 -29.36 20.15 -24.62
CA PRO A 303 -28.23 19.97 -23.74
C PRO A 303 -26.96 20.42 -24.47
N MET A 304 -26.15 21.26 -23.84
CA MET A 304 -24.87 21.73 -24.36
C MET A 304 -23.96 20.52 -24.60
N VAL A 305 -23.82 20.09 -25.86
CA VAL A 305 -22.99 18.94 -26.24
C VAL A 305 -21.53 19.37 -26.24
N ALA A 306 -20.70 18.74 -25.41
CA ALA A 306 -19.24 18.89 -25.49
C ALA A 306 -18.73 18.21 -26.76
N ARG A 307 -17.95 18.92 -27.58
CA ARG A 307 -17.35 18.38 -28.82
C ARG A 307 -15.89 18.06 -28.58
N THR A 308 -15.43 16.92 -29.10
CA THR A 308 -14.06 16.45 -28.95
C THR A 308 -13.41 16.34 -30.32
N HIS A 309 -12.32 17.07 -30.52
CA HIS A 309 -11.49 17.05 -31.72
C HIS A 309 -10.19 16.31 -31.38
N GLU A 310 -9.80 15.33 -32.21
CA GLU A 310 -8.57 14.55 -32.02
C GLU A 310 -7.68 14.66 -33.27
N LEU A 311 -6.38 14.93 -33.06
CA LEU A 311 -5.36 14.96 -34.11
C LEU A 311 -4.12 14.17 -33.68
N GLU A 312 -3.56 13.36 -34.57
CA GLU A 312 -2.26 12.73 -34.38
C GLU A 312 -1.14 13.66 -34.90
N LEU A 313 -0.18 13.97 -34.04
CA LEU A 313 0.95 14.85 -34.34
C LEU A 313 2.10 14.08 -34.99
N ASN A 314 2.35 14.35 -36.27
CA ASN A 314 3.53 13.83 -36.98
C ASN A 314 4.65 14.85 -37.14
N GLU A 315 4.32 16.14 -37.12
CA GLU A 315 5.26 17.25 -37.34
C GLU A 315 4.96 18.44 -36.42
N ALA A 316 5.96 19.32 -36.25
CA ALA A 316 5.82 20.54 -35.47
C ALA A 316 4.85 21.53 -36.12
N GLY A 317 4.15 22.31 -35.30
CA GLY A 317 3.14 23.25 -35.78
C GLY A 317 2.52 24.11 -34.68
N GLU A 318 1.57 24.95 -35.08
CA GLU A 318 0.81 25.82 -34.18
C GLU A 318 -0.64 25.33 -34.10
N LEU A 319 -1.12 25.03 -32.89
CA LEU A 319 -2.53 24.76 -32.63
C LEU A 319 -3.27 26.08 -32.37
N ARG A 320 -4.29 26.37 -33.16
CA ARG A 320 -5.16 27.55 -33.02
C ARG A 320 -6.60 27.13 -32.73
N VAL A 321 -7.12 27.53 -31.57
CA VAL A 321 -8.50 27.27 -31.15
C VAL A 321 -9.09 28.59 -30.66
N ALA A 322 -10.12 29.08 -31.35
CA ALA A 322 -10.70 30.40 -31.06
C ALA A 322 -9.63 31.50 -31.07
N ASP A 323 -9.48 32.25 -29.97
CA ASP A 323 -8.47 33.29 -29.77
C ASP A 323 -7.14 32.78 -29.16
N ARG A 324 -6.97 31.46 -28.99
CA ARG A 324 -5.78 30.86 -28.34
C ARG A 324 -4.88 30.17 -29.35
N THR A 325 -3.57 30.40 -29.24
CA THR A 325 -2.53 29.77 -30.07
C THR A 325 -1.47 29.11 -29.20
N TRP A 326 -1.06 27.88 -29.52
CA TRP A 326 0.01 27.14 -28.86
C TRP A 326 1.02 26.62 -29.89
N THR A 327 2.31 26.84 -29.65
CA THR A 327 3.40 26.30 -30.49
C THR A 327 3.81 24.92 -29.97
N ILE A 328 3.82 23.91 -30.85
CA ILE A 328 4.09 22.51 -30.53
C ILE A 328 5.30 22.02 -31.33
N GLY A 329 6.36 21.60 -30.65
CA GLY A 329 7.51 20.91 -31.23
C GLY A 329 7.32 19.38 -31.21
N VAL A 330 7.84 18.69 -32.22
CA VAL A 330 7.79 17.21 -32.31
C VAL A 330 9.20 16.63 -32.34
N THR A 331 9.50 15.70 -31.44
CA THR A 331 10.75 14.91 -31.45
C THR A 331 10.55 13.64 -32.27
N PRO A 332 11.33 13.40 -33.35
CA PRO A 332 11.27 12.17 -34.13
C PRO A 332 11.73 10.95 -33.33
N ASP A 333 11.01 9.84 -33.47
CA ASP A 333 11.30 8.55 -32.86
C ASP A 333 12.33 7.78 -33.71
N ARG A 334 13.38 7.21 -33.11
CA ARG A 334 14.46 6.52 -33.83
C ARG A 334 14.33 5.01 -33.70
N ALA A 335 14.71 4.28 -34.75
CA ALA A 335 14.76 2.82 -34.67
C ALA A 335 15.79 2.35 -33.63
N PRO A 336 15.52 1.23 -32.93
CA PRO A 336 16.39 0.73 -31.89
C PRO A 336 17.72 0.20 -32.46
N GLU A 337 18.79 0.33 -31.69
CA GLU A 337 20.10 -0.27 -32.02
C GLU A 337 20.34 -1.48 -31.11
N ILE A 338 20.75 -2.62 -31.69
CA ILE A 338 21.09 -3.83 -30.94
C ILE A 338 22.40 -4.44 -31.47
N ALA A 339 23.27 -4.85 -30.55
CA ALA A 339 24.57 -5.44 -30.86
C ALA A 339 24.95 -6.54 -29.87
N PHE A 340 25.74 -7.50 -30.33
CA PHE A 340 26.32 -8.53 -29.48
C PHE A 340 27.39 -7.95 -28.54
N ASP A 341 27.34 -8.34 -27.26
CA ASP A 341 28.34 -8.00 -26.24
C ASP A 341 29.32 -9.16 -26.07
N GLY A 342 30.16 -9.36 -27.09
CA GLY A 342 31.03 -10.53 -27.20
C GLY A 342 30.43 -11.65 -28.04
N THR A 343 31.14 -12.77 -28.15
CA THR A 343 30.68 -13.91 -28.97
C THR A 343 29.72 -14.80 -28.17
N PRO A 344 28.58 -15.20 -28.76
CA PRO A 344 27.71 -16.20 -28.16
C PRO A 344 28.48 -17.48 -27.82
N ARG A 345 28.13 -18.10 -26.68
CA ARG A 345 28.89 -19.24 -26.15
C ARG A 345 27.98 -20.30 -25.54
N ARG A 346 28.50 -21.51 -25.42
CA ARG A 346 27.85 -22.61 -24.69
C ARG A 346 28.07 -22.42 -23.19
N ALA A 347 26.98 -22.36 -22.43
CA ALA A 347 27.01 -22.36 -20.97
C ALA A 347 27.37 -23.75 -20.41
N ILE A 348 27.73 -23.82 -19.12
CA ILE A 348 28.14 -25.08 -18.46
C ILE A 348 27.01 -26.14 -18.49
N ASN A 349 25.76 -25.70 -18.39
CA ASN A 349 24.57 -26.54 -18.50
C ASN A 349 24.21 -26.92 -19.96
N GLY A 350 25.01 -26.52 -20.95
CA GLY A 350 24.79 -26.80 -22.37
C GLY A 350 23.87 -25.80 -23.10
N ALA A 351 23.28 -24.83 -22.40
CA ALA A 351 22.43 -23.80 -23.00
C ALA A 351 23.25 -22.83 -23.89
N LEU A 352 22.58 -22.20 -24.85
CA LEU A 352 23.17 -21.10 -25.63
C LEU A 352 23.06 -19.81 -24.80
N GLU A 353 24.19 -19.19 -24.53
CA GLU A 353 24.30 -17.91 -23.84
C GLU A 353 24.64 -16.80 -24.84
N ILE A 354 23.78 -15.78 -24.90
CA ILE A 354 23.96 -14.60 -25.75
C ILE A 354 23.99 -13.36 -24.86
N ALA A 355 25.14 -12.70 -24.83
CA ALA A 355 25.28 -11.37 -24.24
C ALA A 355 24.97 -10.31 -25.30
N PHE A 356 24.15 -9.32 -24.93
CA PHE A 356 23.71 -8.27 -25.85
C PHE A 356 23.69 -6.90 -25.18
N THR A 357 23.83 -5.88 -26.01
CA THR A 357 23.60 -4.47 -25.67
C THR A 357 22.59 -3.89 -26.64
N ALA A 358 21.62 -3.17 -26.12
CA ALA A 358 20.58 -2.56 -26.93
C ALA A 358 20.26 -1.15 -26.43
N LYS A 359 20.01 -0.23 -27.37
CA LYS A 359 19.81 1.19 -27.11
C LYS A 359 18.59 1.71 -27.84
N ASP A 360 17.78 2.48 -27.12
CA ASP A 360 16.57 3.09 -27.65
C ASP A 360 16.23 4.37 -26.86
N ASP A 361 15.59 5.35 -27.48
CA ASP A 361 15.24 6.64 -26.85
C ASP A 361 14.03 6.54 -25.91
N TYR A 362 13.10 5.63 -26.19
CA TYR A 362 11.87 5.39 -25.42
C TYR A 362 11.77 3.98 -24.79
N GLY A 363 12.73 3.11 -25.09
CA GLY A 363 12.84 1.77 -24.53
C GLY A 363 12.30 0.68 -25.46
N LEU A 364 12.82 -0.53 -25.25
CA LEU A 364 12.50 -1.70 -26.07
C LEU A 364 11.26 -2.43 -25.55
N ARG A 365 10.42 -2.90 -26.47
CA ARG A 365 9.28 -3.76 -26.15
C ARG A 365 9.67 -5.22 -26.13
N GLU A 366 10.38 -5.66 -27.17
CA GLU A 366 10.75 -7.06 -27.36
C GLU A 366 12.11 -7.17 -28.05
N ALA A 367 12.88 -8.19 -27.68
CA ALA A 367 14.09 -8.53 -28.39
C ALA A 367 14.24 -10.05 -28.48
N HIS A 368 14.67 -10.55 -29.63
CA HIS A 368 14.87 -11.97 -29.89
C HIS A 368 16.10 -12.19 -30.78
N ALA A 369 16.61 -13.41 -30.79
CA ALA A 369 17.67 -13.84 -31.69
C ALA A 369 17.07 -14.71 -32.80
N GLU A 370 17.21 -14.24 -34.04
CA GLU A 370 16.88 -14.99 -35.24
C GLU A 370 18.04 -15.93 -35.58
N ILE A 371 17.82 -17.24 -35.46
CA ILE A 371 18.83 -18.27 -35.67
C ILE A 371 18.48 -19.03 -36.95
N VAL A 372 19.25 -18.81 -38.02
CA VAL A 372 19.01 -19.41 -39.35
C VAL A 372 20.16 -20.35 -39.70
N PRO A 373 19.94 -21.55 -40.27
CA PRO A 373 21.01 -22.41 -40.76
C PRO A 373 21.83 -21.73 -41.86
N LEU A 374 23.16 -21.90 -41.83
CA LEU A 374 24.06 -21.30 -42.82
C LEU A 374 23.91 -21.97 -44.20
N GLU A 375 23.81 -23.30 -44.20
CA GLU A 375 23.60 -24.11 -45.40
C GLU A 375 22.14 -24.59 -45.44
N GLN A 376 21.25 -23.77 -45.99
CA GLN A 376 19.87 -24.16 -46.25
C GLN A 376 19.72 -24.49 -47.74
N GLN A 377 19.35 -25.73 -48.07
CA GLN A 377 19.00 -26.04 -49.45
C GLN A 377 17.72 -25.27 -49.82
N PRO A 378 17.67 -24.62 -50.99
CA PRO A 378 16.56 -23.71 -51.36
C PRO A 378 15.19 -24.40 -51.40
N ASP A 379 15.17 -25.73 -51.61
CA ASP A 379 13.95 -26.54 -51.64
C ASP A 379 13.74 -27.41 -50.38
N ALA A 380 14.55 -27.24 -49.32
CA ALA A 380 14.38 -28.01 -48.08
C ALA A 380 13.08 -27.61 -47.38
N THR A 381 12.34 -28.61 -46.92
CA THR A 381 11.11 -28.40 -46.13
C THR A 381 11.38 -28.79 -44.68
N PRO A 382 11.74 -27.83 -43.80
CA PRO A 382 11.99 -28.12 -42.39
C PRO A 382 10.70 -28.51 -41.68
N LEU A 383 10.79 -29.49 -40.78
CA LEU A 383 9.64 -30.00 -40.02
C LEU A 383 9.23 -29.07 -38.87
N TYR A 384 10.20 -28.38 -38.28
CA TYR A 384 10.00 -27.44 -37.17
C TYR A 384 10.31 -26.01 -37.63
N PRO A 385 9.60 -25.00 -37.08
CA PRO A 385 9.97 -23.60 -37.30
C PRO A 385 11.36 -23.30 -36.72
N LEU A 386 11.93 -22.15 -37.08
CA LEU A 386 13.18 -21.69 -36.46
C LEU A 386 12.99 -21.55 -34.94
N PRO A 387 14.05 -21.78 -34.13
CA PRO A 387 13.93 -21.77 -32.68
C PRO A 387 13.61 -20.35 -32.18
N ASP A 388 12.59 -20.24 -31.32
CA ASP A 388 12.24 -18.99 -30.65
C ASP A 388 13.22 -18.71 -29.50
N TYR A 389 14.13 -17.75 -29.71
CA TYR A 389 15.11 -17.34 -28.71
C TYR A 389 14.82 -15.90 -28.26
N LYS A 390 13.99 -15.75 -27.22
CA LYS A 390 13.71 -14.43 -26.63
C LYS A 390 14.86 -13.97 -25.75
N LEU A 391 15.25 -12.71 -25.92
CA LEU A 391 16.23 -12.05 -25.05
C LEU A 391 15.52 -11.48 -23.84
N ASP A 392 16.05 -11.75 -22.65
CA ASP A 392 15.46 -11.28 -21.40
C ASP A 392 15.75 -9.78 -21.23
N LEU A 393 14.74 -8.95 -21.48
CA LEU A 393 14.80 -7.51 -21.27
C LEU A 393 14.43 -7.16 -19.82
N PRO A 394 15.12 -6.19 -19.17
CA PRO A 394 14.69 -5.66 -17.88
C PRO A 394 13.26 -5.11 -17.96
N ARG A 395 12.47 -5.29 -16.89
CA ARG A 395 11.06 -4.83 -16.84
C ARG A 395 10.88 -3.30 -16.90
N HIS A 396 11.95 -2.53 -16.91
CA HIS A 396 11.91 -1.07 -16.92
C HIS A 396 12.46 -0.59 -18.26
N ASN A 397 11.77 0.34 -18.92
CA ASN A 397 12.14 0.96 -20.20
C ASN A 397 13.48 1.72 -20.09
N ALA A 398 14.57 0.98 -19.92
CA ALA A 398 15.92 1.51 -19.84
C ALA A 398 16.38 1.85 -21.26
N ARG A 399 16.75 3.11 -21.46
CA ARG A 399 17.29 3.60 -22.74
C ARG A 399 18.53 2.85 -23.19
N ASP A 400 19.34 2.41 -22.23
CA ASP A 400 20.47 1.53 -22.45
C ASP A 400 20.23 0.23 -21.68
N THR A 401 20.13 -0.87 -22.40
CA THR A 401 19.95 -2.22 -21.83
C THR A 401 21.18 -3.07 -22.14
N LYS A 402 21.71 -3.73 -21.11
CA LYS A 402 22.74 -4.76 -21.24
C LYS A 402 22.26 -6.00 -20.51
N GLY A 403 22.31 -7.14 -21.18
CA GLY A 403 21.75 -8.38 -20.67
C GLY A 403 22.50 -9.59 -21.19
N VAL A 404 22.32 -10.69 -20.47
CA VAL A 404 22.77 -12.02 -20.90
C VAL A 404 21.54 -12.91 -20.87
N ALA A 405 21.15 -13.40 -22.04
CA ALA A 405 20.09 -14.40 -22.17
C ALA A 405 20.74 -15.78 -22.21
N SER A 406 20.13 -16.75 -21.52
CA SER A 406 20.57 -18.14 -21.54
C SER A 406 19.34 -19.03 -21.74
N ARG A 407 19.28 -19.74 -22.87
CA ARG A 407 18.16 -20.63 -23.21
C ARG A 407 18.69 -21.97 -23.70
N ASN A 408 18.03 -23.04 -23.25
CA ASN A 408 18.33 -24.37 -23.73
C ASN A 408 17.64 -24.61 -25.08
N ILE A 409 18.44 -24.79 -26.12
CA ILE A 409 18.01 -25.08 -27.49
C ILE A 409 18.59 -26.40 -28.00
N THR A 410 19.17 -27.20 -27.10
CA THR A 410 19.89 -28.45 -27.46
C THR A 410 18.97 -29.55 -27.99
N GLU A 411 17.67 -29.45 -27.74
CA GLU A 411 16.63 -30.38 -28.21
C GLU A 411 16.16 -30.05 -29.65
N HIS A 412 16.44 -28.82 -30.11
CA HIS A 412 16.03 -28.37 -31.44
C HIS A 412 16.82 -29.10 -32.54
N PRO A 413 16.23 -29.49 -33.67
CA PRO A 413 16.95 -30.17 -34.77
C PRO A 413 18.12 -29.38 -35.37
N LEU A 414 18.17 -28.05 -35.20
CA LEU A 414 19.32 -27.23 -35.62
C LEU A 414 20.52 -27.34 -34.67
N ALA A 415 20.39 -28.01 -33.53
CA ALA A 415 21.50 -28.22 -32.61
C ALA A 415 22.66 -28.94 -33.30
N GLY A 416 23.88 -28.45 -33.11
CA GLY A 416 25.10 -28.97 -33.76
C GLY A 416 25.32 -28.51 -35.20
N GLN A 417 24.36 -27.83 -35.84
CA GLN A 417 24.53 -27.27 -37.20
C GLN A 417 25.22 -25.90 -37.16
N MET A 418 25.82 -25.50 -38.28
CA MET A 418 26.31 -24.14 -38.48
C MET A 418 25.13 -23.19 -38.74
N VAL A 419 25.04 -22.14 -37.94
CA VAL A 419 23.95 -21.17 -37.98
C VAL A 419 24.48 -19.75 -38.04
N LYS A 420 23.66 -18.86 -38.58
CA LYS A 420 23.81 -17.41 -38.55
C LYS A 420 22.81 -16.85 -37.53
N ILE A 421 23.32 -16.16 -36.52
CA ILE A 421 22.51 -15.54 -35.46
C ILE A 421 22.45 -14.04 -35.70
N THR A 422 21.24 -13.50 -35.80
CA THR A 422 20.98 -12.05 -35.92
C THR A 422 20.09 -11.62 -34.77
N LEU A 423 20.47 -10.59 -34.01
CA LEU A 423 19.62 -10.04 -32.97
C LEU A 423 18.64 -9.05 -33.59
N VAL A 424 17.37 -9.15 -33.19
CA VAL A 424 16.30 -8.28 -33.64
C VAL A 424 15.62 -7.68 -32.42
N ALA A 425 15.56 -6.35 -32.37
CA ALA A 425 14.89 -5.60 -31.32
C ALA A 425 13.71 -4.82 -31.91
N THR A 426 12.60 -4.78 -31.18
CA THR A 426 11.39 -4.04 -31.53
C THR A 426 11.11 -3.01 -30.46
N ASP A 427 10.97 -1.75 -30.86
CA ASP A 427 10.63 -0.65 -29.96
C ASP A 427 9.11 -0.57 -29.64
N GLY A 428 8.74 0.45 -28.90
CA GLY A 428 7.34 0.78 -28.62
C GLY A 428 6.51 1.24 -29.83
N ALA A 429 7.15 1.83 -30.83
CA ALA A 429 6.53 2.35 -32.04
C ALA A 429 6.36 1.31 -33.16
N GLY A 430 6.93 0.10 -32.99
CA GLY A 430 6.97 -0.98 -33.98
C GLY A 430 8.14 -0.93 -34.95
N GLN A 431 9.16 -0.10 -34.71
CA GLN A 431 10.39 -0.06 -35.50
C GLN A 431 11.29 -1.23 -35.14
N LEU A 432 12.01 -1.75 -36.13
CA LEU A 432 12.89 -2.91 -36.00
C LEU A 432 14.36 -2.50 -36.11
N GLY A 433 15.14 -2.90 -35.13
CA GLY A 433 16.61 -2.82 -35.11
C GLY A 433 17.22 -4.19 -35.32
N ARG A 434 18.25 -4.30 -36.17
CA ARG A 434 18.96 -5.56 -36.41
C ARG A 434 20.45 -5.41 -36.14
N SER A 435 21.06 -6.44 -35.55
CA SER A 435 22.52 -6.50 -35.36
C SER A 435 23.24 -7.02 -36.61
N GLU A 436 24.56 -6.83 -36.64
CA GLU A 436 25.43 -7.62 -37.52
C GLU A 436 25.34 -9.10 -37.14
N PRO A 437 25.29 -10.01 -38.12
CA PRO A 437 25.12 -11.43 -37.86
C PRO A 437 26.44 -12.11 -37.44
N ILE A 438 26.34 -13.09 -36.54
CA ILE A 438 27.47 -13.94 -36.14
C ILE A 438 27.22 -15.38 -36.60
N GLU A 439 28.24 -15.99 -37.21
CA GLU A 439 28.24 -17.39 -37.59
C GLU A 439 28.84 -18.24 -36.47
N MET A 440 28.15 -19.29 -36.05
CA MET A 440 28.65 -20.24 -35.07
C MET A 440 28.01 -21.63 -35.21
N GLN A 441 28.63 -22.63 -34.61
CA GLN A 441 28.00 -23.93 -34.42
C GLN A 441 27.06 -23.90 -33.22
N LEU A 442 25.80 -24.28 -33.41
CA LEU A 442 24.81 -24.29 -32.35
C LEU A 442 25.16 -25.34 -31.27
N PRO A 443 25.09 -25.02 -29.97
CA PRO A 443 25.29 -26.02 -28.92
C PRO A 443 24.34 -27.20 -29.07
N SER A 444 24.88 -28.42 -28.99
CA SER A 444 24.10 -29.67 -28.98
C SER A 444 24.20 -30.41 -27.65
N ARG A 445 23.23 -31.29 -27.42
CA ARG A 445 23.31 -32.27 -26.33
C ARG A 445 24.44 -33.25 -26.67
N ASN A 446 25.30 -33.49 -25.69
CA ASN A 446 26.35 -34.50 -25.82
C ASN A 446 25.80 -35.83 -25.33
N PHE A 447 25.67 -36.81 -26.22
CA PHE A 447 25.29 -38.18 -25.88
C PHE A 447 26.55 -38.98 -25.53
N ALA A 448 26.57 -39.62 -24.37
CA ALA A 448 27.62 -40.53 -23.93
C ALA A 448 27.49 -41.88 -24.64
N GLU A 449 26.26 -42.34 -24.89
CA GLU A 449 25.99 -43.59 -25.61
C GLU A 449 25.98 -43.34 -27.14
N PRO A 450 26.87 -43.98 -27.92
CA PRO A 450 26.90 -43.81 -29.38
C PRO A 450 25.60 -44.21 -30.06
N LEU A 451 24.90 -45.21 -29.51
CA LEU A 451 23.60 -45.65 -30.02
C LEU A 451 22.56 -44.55 -29.87
N ALA A 452 22.48 -43.88 -28.71
CA ALA A 452 21.58 -42.76 -28.50
C ALA A 452 21.87 -41.58 -29.45
N ALA A 453 23.15 -41.26 -29.63
CA ALA A 453 23.60 -40.22 -30.56
C ALA A 453 23.12 -40.50 -32.01
N SER A 454 23.22 -41.77 -32.45
CA SER A 454 22.81 -42.18 -33.79
C SER A 454 21.30 -42.10 -34.02
N VAL A 455 20.48 -42.31 -32.98
CA VAL A 455 19.02 -42.14 -33.04
C VAL A 455 18.66 -40.66 -33.13
N ALA A 456 19.34 -39.80 -32.36
CA ALA A 456 19.18 -38.36 -32.44
C ALA A 456 19.57 -37.82 -33.84
N GLU A 457 20.60 -38.38 -34.47
CA GLU A 457 20.98 -38.06 -35.85
C GLU A 457 19.90 -38.46 -36.86
N GLN A 458 19.31 -39.65 -36.74
CA GLN A 458 18.18 -40.07 -37.58
C GLN A 458 17.02 -39.07 -37.53
N ARG A 459 16.65 -38.63 -36.32
CA ARG A 459 15.66 -37.57 -36.11
C ARG A 459 16.07 -36.28 -36.85
N GLN A 460 17.31 -35.84 -36.66
CA GLN A 460 17.81 -34.60 -37.25
C GLN A 460 17.76 -34.61 -38.78
N ILE A 461 18.08 -35.74 -39.43
CA ILE A 461 18.14 -35.86 -40.90
C ILE A 461 16.81 -35.44 -41.56
N PHE A 462 15.68 -35.98 -41.12
CA PHE A 462 14.38 -35.67 -41.73
C PHE A 462 13.69 -34.46 -41.08
N ALA A 463 14.05 -34.10 -39.84
CA ALA A 463 13.53 -32.89 -39.21
C ALA A 463 14.05 -31.61 -39.89
N LEU A 464 15.29 -31.63 -40.40
CA LEU A 464 15.85 -30.53 -41.20
C LEU A 464 15.29 -30.49 -42.63
N ASP A 465 15.02 -31.66 -43.22
CA ASP A 465 14.37 -31.77 -44.53
C ASP A 465 13.51 -33.02 -44.60
N THR A 466 12.19 -32.85 -44.58
CA THR A 466 11.21 -33.95 -44.57
C THR A 466 11.35 -34.91 -45.76
N ARG A 467 11.98 -34.46 -46.86
CA ARG A 467 12.27 -35.29 -48.05
C ARG A 467 13.35 -36.34 -47.79
N ARG A 468 14.17 -36.18 -46.74
CA ARG A 468 15.26 -37.10 -46.38
C ARG A 468 14.82 -38.24 -45.46
N MET A 469 13.52 -38.47 -45.32
CA MET A 469 12.98 -39.57 -44.50
C MET A 469 13.50 -40.95 -44.92
N SER A 470 13.65 -41.20 -46.23
CA SER A 470 14.23 -42.44 -46.74
C SER A 470 15.67 -42.67 -46.28
N GLN A 471 16.44 -41.59 -46.12
CA GLN A 471 17.79 -41.65 -45.58
C GLN A 471 17.78 -41.99 -44.09
N ALA A 472 16.89 -41.39 -43.29
CA ALA A 472 16.76 -41.73 -41.87
C ALA A 472 16.40 -43.21 -41.67
N ILE A 473 15.50 -43.76 -42.50
CA ILE A 473 15.15 -45.19 -42.50
C ILE A 473 16.38 -46.06 -42.84
N ALA A 474 17.14 -45.70 -43.87
CA ALA A 474 18.34 -46.45 -44.24
C ALA A 474 19.41 -46.46 -43.12
N PHE A 475 19.56 -45.34 -42.39
CA PHE A 475 20.45 -45.27 -41.23
C PHE A 475 19.98 -46.19 -40.10
N ASN A 476 18.68 -46.22 -39.83
CA ASN A 476 18.11 -47.14 -38.86
C ASN A 476 18.36 -48.62 -39.24
N GLU A 477 18.11 -48.99 -40.50
CA GLU A 477 18.38 -50.34 -41.03
C GLU A 477 19.86 -50.74 -40.89
N ALA A 478 20.78 -49.79 -41.09
CA ALA A 478 22.20 -50.03 -40.96
C ALA A 478 22.63 -50.39 -39.52
N ILE A 479 22.04 -49.73 -38.52
CA ILE A 479 22.31 -50.02 -37.11
C ILE A 479 21.80 -51.40 -36.72
N VAL A 480 20.61 -51.77 -37.21
CA VAL A 480 19.95 -53.05 -36.89
C VAL A 480 20.62 -54.25 -37.60
N LEU A 481 21.44 -54.02 -38.63
CA LEU A 481 22.08 -55.09 -39.42
C LEU A 481 22.90 -56.09 -38.58
N ARG A 482 23.58 -55.60 -37.52
CA ARG A 482 24.29 -56.42 -36.52
C ARG A 482 23.80 -56.07 -35.11
N ALA A 483 22.50 -56.15 -34.91
CA ALA A 483 21.85 -55.79 -33.65
C ALA A 483 22.41 -56.59 -32.45
N ASP A 484 22.85 -57.82 -32.66
CA ASP A 484 23.48 -58.68 -31.65
C ASP A 484 24.78 -58.11 -31.08
N GLU A 485 25.50 -57.30 -31.86
CA GLU A 485 26.74 -56.64 -31.44
C GLU A 485 26.53 -55.17 -31.05
N THR A 486 25.57 -54.49 -31.67
CA THR A 486 25.39 -53.02 -31.57
C THR A 486 24.29 -52.58 -30.61
N ILE A 487 23.34 -53.46 -30.30
CA ILE A 487 22.18 -53.17 -29.46
C ILE A 487 22.10 -54.24 -28.35
N PRO A 488 22.77 -54.02 -27.20
CA PRO A 488 22.88 -55.04 -26.15
C PRO A 488 21.56 -55.34 -25.42
N ASP A 489 20.62 -54.40 -25.44
CA ASP A 489 19.30 -54.53 -24.80
C ASP A 489 18.18 -54.82 -25.81
N LEU A 490 17.37 -55.83 -25.51
CA LEU A 490 16.26 -56.24 -26.38
C LEU A 490 15.15 -55.18 -26.44
N GLY A 491 14.92 -54.42 -25.35
CA GLY A 491 13.97 -53.32 -25.32
C GLY A 491 14.34 -52.22 -26.30
N ASN A 492 15.60 -51.80 -26.29
CA ASN A 492 16.15 -50.83 -27.25
C ASN A 492 16.04 -51.31 -28.69
N PHE A 493 16.28 -52.60 -28.95
CA PHE A 493 16.09 -53.19 -30.28
C PHE A 493 14.63 -53.09 -30.75
N ILE A 494 13.68 -53.47 -29.90
CA ILE A 494 12.24 -53.37 -30.22
C ILE A 494 11.83 -51.92 -30.44
N ALA A 495 12.35 -50.99 -29.62
CA ALA A 495 12.08 -49.57 -29.76
C ALA A 495 12.58 -49.03 -31.12
N LEU A 496 13.78 -49.39 -31.55
CA LEU A 496 14.35 -49.00 -32.84
C LEU A 496 13.57 -49.56 -34.03
N GLU A 497 13.17 -50.84 -33.98
CA GLU A 497 12.32 -51.46 -35.01
C GLU A 497 10.94 -50.79 -35.08
N SER A 498 10.36 -50.44 -33.92
CA SER A 498 9.09 -49.71 -33.86
C SER A 498 9.22 -48.29 -34.42
N ALA A 499 10.36 -47.62 -34.19
CA ALA A 499 10.65 -46.31 -34.77
C ALA A 499 10.79 -46.41 -36.29
N ARG A 500 11.43 -47.46 -36.82
CA ARG A 500 11.48 -47.73 -38.26
C ARG A 500 10.09 -47.92 -38.86
N ALA A 501 9.24 -48.67 -38.18
CA ALA A 501 7.87 -48.89 -38.62
C ALA A 501 7.09 -47.56 -38.68
N ARG A 502 7.19 -46.73 -37.63
CA ARG A 502 6.60 -45.38 -37.60
C ARG A 502 7.13 -44.50 -38.71
N MET A 503 8.45 -44.49 -38.92
CA MET A 503 9.06 -43.73 -40.02
C MET A 503 8.51 -44.13 -41.40
N ASN A 504 8.30 -45.42 -41.64
CA ASN A 504 7.72 -45.90 -42.90
C ASN A 504 6.26 -45.47 -43.09
N MET A 505 5.49 -45.40 -42.00
CA MET A 505 4.06 -45.08 -42.01
C MET A 505 3.78 -43.57 -41.97
N ALA A 506 4.70 -42.75 -41.44
CA ALA A 506 4.48 -41.33 -41.24
C ALA A 506 4.21 -40.60 -42.57
N ARG A 507 3.05 -39.94 -42.64
CA ARG A 507 2.61 -39.09 -43.75
C ARG A 507 2.04 -37.79 -43.18
N GLY A 508 2.38 -36.68 -43.82
CA GLY A 508 1.98 -35.34 -43.36
C GLY A 508 2.83 -34.84 -42.18
N GLU A 509 2.67 -33.56 -41.86
CA GLU A 509 3.52 -32.86 -40.90
C GLU A 509 3.37 -33.37 -39.46
N GLU A 510 2.13 -33.64 -39.02
CA GLU A 510 1.82 -34.09 -37.65
C GLU A 510 2.49 -35.44 -37.34
N GLN A 511 2.30 -36.44 -38.20
CA GLN A 511 2.89 -37.77 -37.98
C GLN A 511 4.42 -37.76 -38.06
N LEU A 512 5.00 -36.85 -38.84
CA LEU A 512 6.45 -36.65 -38.88
C LEU A 512 6.96 -36.07 -37.56
N LYS A 513 6.24 -35.10 -36.97
CA LYS A 513 6.57 -34.55 -35.64
C LYS A 513 6.47 -35.63 -34.57
N ASP A 514 5.37 -36.38 -34.53
CA ASP A 514 5.21 -37.51 -33.59
C ASP A 514 6.34 -38.53 -33.71
N THR A 515 6.78 -38.82 -34.94
CA THR A 515 7.89 -39.73 -35.18
C THR A 515 9.23 -39.15 -34.73
N ALA A 516 9.46 -37.86 -34.96
CA ALA A 516 10.66 -37.16 -34.52
C ALA A 516 10.73 -37.09 -32.99
N ASP A 517 9.61 -36.82 -32.32
CA ASP A 517 9.53 -36.78 -30.86
C ASP A 517 9.73 -38.17 -30.28
N TYR A 518 9.14 -39.21 -30.88
CA TYR A 518 9.35 -40.61 -30.46
C TYR A 518 10.82 -41.06 -30.59
N LEU A 519 11.50 -40.70 -31.68
CA LEU A 519 12.95 -40.96 -31.83
C LEU A 519 13.76 -40.22 -30.75
N TRP A 520 13.38 -39.00 -30.39
CA TRP A 520 14.03 -38.25 -29.31
C TRP A 520 13.86 -38.96 -27.97
N GLU A 521 12.66 -39.44 -27.66
CA GLU A 521 12.40 -40.23 -26.45
C GLU A 521 13.22 -41.51 -26.39
N ILE A 522 13.35 -42.24 -27.51
CA ILE A 522 14.20 -43.42 -27.60
C ILE A 522 15.67 -43.05 -27.34
N ALA A 523 16.16 -41.97 -27.96
CA ALA A 523 17.53 -41.52 -27.74
C ALA A 523 17.79 -41.19 -26.27
N LEU A 524 16.85 -40.49 -25.61
CA LEU A 524 16.94 -40.21 -24.17
C LEU A 524 16.87 -41.48 -23.32
N GLY A 525 15.98 -42.42 -23.65
CA GLY A 525 15.85 -43.69 -22.93
C GLY A 525 17.12 -44.55 -23.01
N ILE A 526 17.77 -44.60 -24.17
CA ILE A 526 19.05 -45.29 -24.38
C ILE A 526 20.17 -44.61 -23.59
N GLU A 527 20.23 -43.27 -23.62
CA GLU A 527 21.27 -42.47 -22.96
C GLU A 527 21.19 -42.54 -21.43
N ASP A 528 19.99 -42.37 -20.88
CA ASP A 528 19.80 -42.14 -19.45
C ASP A 528 19.46 -43.46 -18.68
N GLY A 529 19.07 -44.54 -19.39
CA GLY A 529 18.76 -45.89 -18.87
C GLY A 529 17.51 -45.99 -17.98
N ASP A 530 17.14 -47.20 -17.51
CA ASP A 530 15.92 -47.47 -16.72
C ASP A 530 15.76 -46.60 -15.46
N LEU A 531 16.87 -46.18 -14.84
CA LEU A 531 16.85 -45.31 -13.66
C LEU A 531 16.21 -43.96 -13.95
N SER A 532 16.46 -43.39 -15.14
CA SER A 532 15.93 -42.09 -15.53
C SER A 532 14.44 -42.14 -15.86
N LEU A 533 13.98 -43.26 -16.42
CA LEU A 533 12.58 -43.50 -16.70
C LEU A 533 11.79 -43.66 -15.39
N ALA A 534 12.33 -44.42 -14.44
CA ALA A 534 11.74 -44.58 -13.11
C ALA A 534 11.74 -43.24 -12.32
N GLU A 535 12.82 -42.44 -12.44
CA GLU A 535 12.90 -41.10 -11.85
C GLU A 535 11.88 -40.13 -12.48
N ARG A 536 11.72 -40.18 -13.81
CA ARG A 536 10.73 -39.36 -14.52
C ARG A 536 9.31 -39.73 -14.11
N ARG A 537 8.96 -41.03 -14.10
CA ARG A 537 7.66 -41.50 -13.63
C ARG A 537 7.36 -41.09 -12.19
N LEU A 538 8.36 -41.14 -11.31
CA LEU A 538 8.21 -40.69 -9.94
C LEU A 538 7.90 -39.19 -9.88
N ARG A 539 8.63 -38.36 -10.64
CA ARG A 539 8.37 -36.91 -10.72
C ARG A 539 6.99 -36.61 -11.30
N ASP A 540 6.60 -37.28 -12.38
CA ASP A 540 5.31 -37.08 -13.03
C ASP A 540 4.15 -37.47 -12.09
N ALA A 541 4.27 -38.58 -11.37
CA ALA A 541 3.30 -39.01 -10.37
C ALA A 541 3.21 -38.04 -9.17
N GLN A 542 4.35 -37.49 -8.71
CA GLN A 542 4.39 -36.46 -7.68
C GLN A 542 3.67 -35.18 -8.14
N GLN A 543 3.93 -34.74 -9.37
CA GLN A 543 3.35 -33.52 -9.92
C GLN A 543 1.85 -33.68 -10.18
N ALA A 544 1.41 -34.79 -10.76
CA ALA A 544 -0.01 -35.08 -10.98
C ALA A 544 -0.80 -35.12 -9.66
N LEU A 545 -0.21 -35.69 -8.59
CA LEU A 545 -0.83 -35.67 -7.27
C LEU A 545 -0.85 -34.26 -6.66
N SER A 546 0.22 -33.48 -6.81
CA SER A 546 0.27 -32.09 -6.36
C SER A 546 -0.81 -31.24 -7.04
N ASP A 547 -0.91 -31.34 -8.37
CA ASP A 547 -1.89 -30.61 -9.17
C ASP A 547 -3.32 -31.04 -8.80
N ALA A 548 -3.56 -32.32 -8.55
CA ALA A 548 -4.87 -32.83 -8.10
C ALA A 548 -5.24 -32.32 -6.70
N LEU A 549 -4.27 -32.22 -5.79
CA LEU A 549 -4.48 -31.65 -4.45
C LEU A 549 -4.75 -30.13 -4.52
N GLU A 550 -4.05 -29.41 -5.40
CA GLU A 550 -4.24 -27.96 -5.61
C GLU A 550 -5.59 -27.64 -6.27
N ASN A 551 -5.97 -28.40 -7.29
CA ASN A 551 -7.24 -28.23 -8.00
C ASN A 551 -8.44 -28.82 -7.24
N GLY A 552 -8.21 -29.49 -6.12
CA GLY A 552 -9.25 -30.05 -5.27
C GLY A 552 -10.02 -31.22 -5.88
N ALA A 553 -9.29 -32.15 -6.49
CA ALA A 553 -9.80 -33.37 -7.12
C ALA A 553 -10.63 -34.27 -6.17
N THR A 554 -11.39 -35.19 -6.76
CA THR A 554 -12.24 -36.13 -6.01
C THR A 554 -11.42 -37.19 -5.26
N ASP A 555 -11.98 -37.75 -4.19
CA ASP A 555 -11.30 -38.78 -3.38
C ASP A 555 -10.87 -40.01 -4.21
N GLU A 556 -11.65 -40.36 -5.24
CA GLU A 556 -11.35 -41.47 -6.17
C GLU A 556 -10.12 -41.17 -7.04
N GLU A 557 -9.99 -39.94 -7.52
CA GLU A 557 -8.84 -39.48 -8.31
C GLU A 557 -7.57 -39.43 -7.45
N ILE A 558 -7.68 -38.91 -6.22
CA ILE A 558 -6.58 -38.87 -5.26
C ILE A 558 -6.08 -40.29 -4.94
N GLN A 559 -6.97 -41.26 -4.72
CA GLN A 559 -6.59 -42.65 -4.47
C GLN A 559 -5.84 -43.28 -5.65
N ARG A 560 -6.27 -43.00 -6.88
CA ARG A 560 -5.60 -43.50 -8.08
C ARG A 560 -4.19 -42.92 -8.21
N LEU A 561 -4.03 -41.61 -8.01
CA LEU A 561 -2.74 -40.92 -8.09
C LEU A 561 -1.79 -41.35 -6.96
N MET A 562 -2.32 -41.62 -5.77
CA MET A 562 -1.55 -42.18 -4.65
C MET A 562 -1.03 -43.59 -4.95
N ALA A 563 -1.85 -44.44 -5.56
CA ALA A 563 -1.43 -45.77 -6.00
C ALA A 563 -0.32 -45.70 -7.07
N GLU A 564 -0.44 -44.75 -8.01
CA GLU A 564 0.55 -44.49 -9.05
C GLU A 564 1.88 -43.99 -8.46
N LEU A 565 1.84 -43.06 -7.50
CA LEU A 565 3.01 -42.58 -6.77
C LEU A 565 3.73 -43.72 -6.03
N ARG A 566 2.98 -44.59 -5.36
CA ARG A 566 3.54 -45.75 -4.65
C ARG A 566 4.24 -46.73 -5.62
N SER A 567 3.64 -46.98 -6.78
CA SER A 567 4.24 -47.83 -7.82
C SER A 567 5.52 -47.21 -8.38
N ALA A 568 5.48 -45.93 -8.75
CA ALA A 568 6.63 -45.22 -9.31
C ALA A 568 7.81 -45.14 -8.32
N MET A 569 7.52 -44.98 -7.02
CA MET A 569 8.54 -44.99 -5.97
C MET A 569 9.19 -46.36 -5.80
N GLN A 570 8.42 -47.45 -5.87
CA GLN A 570 8.95 -48.82 -5.82
C GLN A 570 9.84 -49.12 -7.03
N GLU A 571 9.41 -48.75 -8.24
CA GLU A 571 10.21 -48.86 -9.47
C GLU A 571 11.53 -48.10 -9.34
N PHE A 572 11.50 -46.86 -8.82
CA PHE A 572 12.70 -46.06 -8.60
C PHE A 572 13.67 -46.71 -7.61
N LEU A 573 13.18 -47.17 -6.45
CA LEU A 573 14.01 -47.84 -5.45
C LEU A 573 14.61 -49.15 -5.98
N GLN A 574 13.86 -49.89 -6.80
CA GLN A 574 14.34 -51.10 -7.45
C GLN A 574 15.43 -50.82 -8.48
N ALA A 575 15.24 -49.80 -9.33
CA ALA A 575 16.24 -49.35 -10.31
C ALA A 575 17.51 -48.82 -9.63
N LEU A 576 17.35 -48.12 -8.49
CA LEU A 576 18.46 -47.62 -7.67
C LEU A 576 19.22 -48.77 -6.99
N ALA A 577 18.51 -49.78 -6.47
CA ALA A 577 19.11 -50.96 -5.86
C ALA A 577 19.88 -51.82 -6.86
N GLN A 578 19.42 -51.91 -8.12
CA GLN A 578 20.15 -52.60 -9.19
C GLN A 578 21.45 -51.88 -9.60
N ARG A 579 21.52 -50.55 -9.45
CA ARG A 579 22.75 -49.76 -9.67
C ARG A 579 23.73 -49.78 -8.50
N MET A 580 23.29 -50.16 -7.30
CA MET A 580 24.18 -50.35 -6.15
C MET A 580 24.99 -51.64 -6.37
N PRO A 581 26.32 -51.58 -6.57
CA PRO A 581 27.11 -52.80 -6.63
C PRO A 581 27.01 -53.49 -5.26
N ASN A 582 26.81 -54.81 -5.26
CA ASN A 582 27.13 -55.64 -4.09
C ASN A 582 28.63 -55.52 -3.82
N GLN A 583 29.06 -54.48 -3.12
CA GLN A 583 30.40 -54.41 -2.54
C GLN A 583 30.44 -55.43 -1.40
N GLN A 584 30.88 -56.64 -1.74
CA GLN A 584 31.39 -57.60 -0.78
C GLN A 584 32.70 -57.04 -0.21
N GLY A 585 32.60 -56.36 0.93
CA GLY A 585 33.75 -55.90 1.70
C GLY A 585 33.32 -55.05 2.91
N GLU A 586 33.52 -55.60 4.11
CA GLU A 586 33.39 -55.01 5.44
C GLU A 586 31.95 -54.64 5.93
N PRO A 587 31.54 -55.11 7.13
CA PRO A 587 30.27 -54.71 7.73
C PRO A 587 30.39 -53.30 8.35
N GLN A 588 30.18 -52.26 7.56
CA GLN A 588 30.09 -50.90 8.05
C GLN A 588 28.66 -50.63 8.57
N GLN A 589 28.48 -50.77 9.88
CA GLN A 589 27.18 -50.69 10.56
C GLN A 589 26.57 -49.27 10.62
N ASP A 590 27.30 -48.23 10.22
CA ASP A 590 26.82 -46.83 10.30
C ASP A 590 26.12 -46.30 9.03
N ALA A 591 26.08 -47.08 7.94
CA ALA A 591 25.39 -46.68 6.69
C ALA A 591 23.94 -47.20 6.57
N GLN A 592 23.47 -48.03 7.51
CA GLN A 592 22.13 -48.65 7.45
C GLN A 592 21.00 -47.76 7.99
N ASN A 593 21.31 -46.56 8.50
CA ASN A 593 20.31 -45.73 9.19
C ASN A 593 19.81 -44.52 8.39
N ILE A 594 20.10 -44.44 7.08
CA ILE A 594 19.80 -43.21 6.34
C ILE A 594 18.47 -43.24 5.58
N LEU A 595 17.84 -44.40 5.31
CA LEU A 595 16.44 -44.44 4.81
C LEU A 595 15.86 -45.85 4.99
N ARG A 596 14.88 -46.06 5.88
CA ARG A 596 14.19 -47.35 6.00
C ARG A 596 13.00 -47.35 5.05
N GLN A 597 12.77 -48.45 4.31
CA GLN A 597 11.54 -48.64 3.51
C GLN A 597 10.27 -48.35 4.32
N GLN A 598 10.30 -48.72 5.60
CA GLN A 598 9.20 -48.49 6.54
C GLN A 598 8.90 -47.01 6.81
N ASP A 599 9.91 -46.14 6.83
CA ASP A 599 9.73 -44.71 7.10
C ASP A 599 9.10 -43.99 5.88
N LEU A 600 9.44 -44.44 4.67
CA LEU A 600 8.81 -43.98 3.42
C LEU A 600 7.35 -44.43 3.30
N ASP A 601 7.06 -45.69 3.64
CA ASP A 601 5.69 -46.21 3.63
C ASP A 601 4.80 -45.44 4.62
N ASN A 602 5.32 -45.15 5.82
CA ASN A 602 4.61 -44.36 6.83
C ASN A 602 4.30 -42.93 6.35
N MET A 603 5.23 -42.28 5.64
CA MET A 603 4.99 -40.94 5.07
C MET A 603 3.91 -40.97 3.97
N LEU A 604 3.89 -42.01 3.13
CA LEU A 604 2.85 -42.17 2.12
C LEU A 604 1.47 -42.43 2.74
N ASP A 605 1.41 -43.21 3.80
CA ASP A 605 0.15 -43.47 4.52
C ASP A 605 -0.34 -42.20 5.25
N GLN A 606 0.57 -41.39 5.82
CA GLN A 606 0.21 -40.08 6.39
C GLN A 606 -0.30 -39.13 5.31
N LEU A 607 0.35 -39.11 4.14
CA LEU A 607 -0.07 -38.30 3.01
C LEU A 607 -1.45 -38.73 2.48
N GLU A 608 -1.75 -40.03 2.45
CA GLU A 608 -3.09 -40.55 2.10
C GLU A 608 -4.17 -40.08 3.09
N ASN A 609 -3.87 -40.15 4.39
CA ASN A 609 -4.80 -39.71 5.43
C ASN A 609 -5.04 -38.19 5.39
N LEU A 610 -4.01 -37.40 5.11
CA LEU A 610 -4.13 -35.94 4.97
C LEU A 610 -4.91 -35.55 3.72
N ALA A 611 -4.69 -36.25 2.62
CA ALA A 611 -5.45 -36.06 1.38
C ALA A 611 -6.94 -36.43 1.56
N ARG A 612 -7.26 -37.53 2.25
CA ARG A 612 -8.65 -37.96 2.56
C ARG A 612 -9.35 -37.08 3.58
N SER A 613 -8.61 -36.49 4.53
CA SER A 613 -9.18 -35.62 5.57
C SER A 613 -9.39 -34.17 5.10
N GLY A 614 -9.02 -33.84 3.85
CA GLY A 614 -9.15 -32.51 3.28
C GLY A 614 -8.04 -31.54 3.68
N ASN A 615 -7.02 -31.98 4.42
CA ASN A 615 -5.86 -31.18 4.84
C ASN A 615 -4.82 -31.08 3.71
N ARG A 616 -5.22 -30.43 2.61
CA ARG A 616 -4.46 -30.34 1.35
C ARG A 616 -3.11 -29.64 1.53
N ASP A 617 -3.07 -28.58 2.33
CA ASP A 617 -1.85 -27.79 2.55
C ASP A 617 -0.75 -28.61 3.25
N GLN A 618 -1.14 -29.46 4.21
CA GLN A 618 -0.20 -30.35 4.91
C GLN A 618 0.26 -31.52 4.03
N ALA A 619 -0.64 -32.05 3.19
CA ALA A 619 -0.27 -33.05 2.20
C ALA A 619 0.75 -32.51 1.19
N GLN A 620 0.62 -31.25 0.77
CA GLN A 620 1.59 -30.56 -0.09
C GLN A 620 2.95 -30.37 0.61
N GLN A 621 2.96 -30.06 1.90
CA GLN A 621 4.19 -29.95 2.68
C GLN A 621 4.96 -31.27 2.72
N LEU A 622 4.29 -32.39 3.02
CA LEU A 622 4.92 -33.72 3.01
C LEU A 622 5.42 -34.13 1.62
N LEU A 623 4.67 -33.80 0.56
CA LEU A 623 5.11 -34.05 -0.81
C LEU A 623 6.40 -33.28 -1.14
N SER A 624 6.51 -32.04 -0.67
CA SER A 624 7.72 -31.23 -0.81
C SER A 624 8.90 -31.76 0.01
N GLU A 625 8.64 -32.32 1.20
CA GLU A 625 9.66 -32.93 2.06
C GLU A 625 10.23 -34.21 1.42
N LEU A 626 9.36 -35.03 0.84
CA LEU A 626 9.74 -36.22 0.07
C LEU A 626 10.60 -35.82 -1.13
N GLN A 627 10.27 -34.73 -1.83
CA GLN A 627 11.11 -34.21 -2.93
C GLN A 627 12.52 -33.80 -2.46
N ARG A 628 12.61 -33.12 -1.31
CA ARG A 628 13.91 -32.70 -0.72
C ARG A 628 14.77 -33.90 -0.35
N MET A 629 14.17 -34.90 0.28
CA MET A 629 14.86 -36.14 0.65
C MET A 629 15.46 -36.84 -0.58
N MET A 630 14.71 -36.90 -1.68
CA MET A 630 15.12 -37.51 -2.94
C MET A 630 16.26 -36.75 -3.64
N ASN A 631 16.15 -35.42 -3.70
CA ASN A 631 17.22 -34.57 -4.25
C ASN A 631 18.53 -34.70 -3.46
N ASN A 632 18.44 -34.82 -2.14
CA ASN A 632 19.59 -35.01 -1.26
C ASN A 632 20.24 -36.39 -1.45
N LEU A 633 19.45 -37.43 -1.73
CA LEU A 633 19.92 -38.79 -1.98
C LEU A 633 20.67 -38.91 -3.31
N GLN A 634 20.26 -38.17 -4.33
CA GLN A 634 20.98 -38.05 -5.61
C GLN A 634 22.27 -37.21 -5.50
N ALA A 635 22.27 -36.16 -4.67
CA ALA A 635 23.42 -35.28 -4.48
C ALA A 635 24.50 -35.85 -3.52
N GLY A 636 24.16 -36.87 -2.74
CA GLY A 636 24.99 -37.46 -1.69
C GLY A 636 26.13 -38.39 -2.15
N ARG A 637 26.88 -38.06 -3.21
CA ARG A 637 28.19 -38.70 -3.46
C ARG A 637 29.26 -37.98 -2.62
N PRO A 638 29.86 -38.60 -1.60
CA PRO A 638 30.91 -37.95 -0.83
C PRO A 638 32.16 -37.76 -1.70
N GLN A 639 32.41 -36.53 -2.11
CA GLN A 639 33.66 -36.14 -2.77
C GLN A 639 34.76 -36.03 -1.70
N GLN A 640 35.51 -37.11 -1.56
CA GLN A 640 36.58 -37.24 -0.58
C GLN A 640 37.86 -36.56 -1.12
N GLY A 641 38.26 -35.43 -0.52
CA GLY A 641 39.52 -34.77 -0.85
C GLY A 641 39.82 -33.52 -0.01
N GLN A 642 40.78 -33.65 0.90
CA GLN A 642 41.48 -32.58 1.64
C GLN A 642 40.64 -31.68 2.57
N GLN A 643 40.46 -32.13 3.81
CA GLN A 643 40.06 -31.21 4.89
C GLN A 643 40.58 -31.66 6.25
N GLN A 644 41.91 -31.67 6.43
CA GLN A 644 42.53 -32.02 7.72
C GLN A 644 43.02 -30.79 8.53
N GLN A 645 42.92 -29.57 8.00
CA GLN A 645 43.30 -28.32 8.70
C GLN A 645 42.12 -27.40 9.05
N ASN A 646 40.89 -27.75 8.65
CA ASN A 646 39.71 -26.91 8.86
C ASN A 646 38.80 -27.37 10.02
N SER A 647 39.31 -28.26 10.89
CA SER A 647 38.51 -28.90 11.94
C SER A 647 38.39 -28.06 13.22
N GLU A 648 39.38 -27.25 13.58
CA GLU A 648 39.36 -26.46 14.81
C GLU A 648 38.52 -25.17 14.68
N ALA A 649 38.65 -24.46 13.56
CA ALA A 649 37.84 -23.27 13.29
C ALA A 649 36.33 -23.62 13.16
N ARG A 650 35.99 -24.77 12.58
CA ARG A 650 34.61 -25.24 12.47
C ARG A 650 33.98 -25.53 13.84
N ARG A 651 34.73 -26.15 14.76
CA ARG A 651 34.27 -26.37 16.14
C ARG A 651 33.97 -25.08 16.89
N GLN A 652 34.72 -24.01 16.64
CA GLN A 652 34.46 -22.71 17.26
C GLN A 652 33.20 -22.03 16.68
N ILE A 653 32.94 -22.21 15.38
CA ILE A 653 31.69 -21.75 14.74
C ILE A 653 30.48 -22.53 15.28
N ASP A 654 30.63 -23.84 15.45
CA ASP A 654 29.57 -24.69 16.01
C ASP A 654 29.23 -24.27 17.45
N LYS A 655 30.25 -24.03 18.31
CA LYS A 655 30.07 -23.49 19.67
C LYS A 655 29.39 -22.14 19.72
N LEU A 656 29.71 -21.24 18.78
CA LEU A 656 29.04 -19.94 18.68
C LEU A 656 27.56 -20.10 18.35
N GLY A 657 27.22 -21.05 17.46
CA GLY A 657 25.85 -21.41 17.15
C GLY A 657 25.09 -21.95 18.36
N GLU A 658 25.72 -22.82 19.16
CA GLU A 658 25.15 -23.36 20.40
C GLU A 658 24.84 -22.24 21.42
N ILE A 659 25.81 -21.34 21.68
CA ILE A 659 25.61 -20.20 22.60
C ILE A 659 24.45 -19.31 22.15
N MET A 660 24.34 -19.00 20.86
CA MET A 660 23.25 -18.18 20.32
C MET A 660 21.88 -18.86 20.47
N GLN A 661 21.80 -20.17 20.24
CA GLN A 661 20.56 -20.93 20.42
C GLN A 661 20.15 -21.01 21.89
N GLU A 662 21.08 -21.27 22.79
CA GLU A 662 20.82 -21.34 24.23
C GLU A 662 20.44 -19.97 24.79
N GLN A 663 21.09 -18.89 24.34
CA GLN A 663 20.74 -17.52 24.71
C GLN A 663 19.33 -17.14 24.24
N GLN A 664 18.89 -17.59 23.06
CA GLN A 664 17.53 -17.38 22.58
C GLN A 664 16.50 -18.12 23.44
N ARG A 665 16.75 -19.41 23.77
CA ARG A 665 15.86 -20.19 24.65
C ARG A 665 15.73 -19.55 26.02
N LEU A 666 16.85 -19.10 26.59
CA LEU A 666 16.89 -18.42 27.87
C LEU A 666 16.10 -17.10 27.86
N MET A 667 16.20 -16.33 26.78
CA MET A 667 15.43 -15.10 26.59
C MET A 667 13.92 -15.37 26.52
N ASP A 668 13.52 -16.40 25.76
CA ASP A 668 12.11 -16.79 25.63
C ASP A 668 11.52 -17.27 26.96
N GLU A 669 12.29 -18.04 27.74
CA GLU A 669 11.93 -18.45 29.11
C GLU A 669 11.82 -17.26 30.06
N THR A 670 12.79 -16.33 30.00
CA THR A 670 12.78 -15.09 30.80
C THR A 670 11.56 -14.23 30.47
N PHE A 671 11.23 -14.10 29.19
CA PHE A 671 10.05 -13.36 28.72
C PHE A 671 8.74 -13.98 29.20
N ARG A 672 8.61 -15.32 29.10
CA ARG A 672 7.44 -16.06 29.59
C ARG A 672 7.24 -15.88 31.10
N LEU A 673 8.32 -15.97 31.88
CA LEU A 673 8.27 -15.77 33.33
C LEU A 673 7.98 -14.30 33.72
N ASP A 674 8.54 -13.33 33.00
CA ASP A 674 8.25 -11.90 33.22
C ASP A 674 6.79 -11.56 32.90
N GLN A 675 6.24 -12.11 31.81
CA GLN A 675 4.85 -11.94 31.44
C GLN A 675 3.91 -12.50 32.52
N ALA A 676 4.18 -13.72 33.00
CA ALA A 676 3.45 -14.31 34.11
C ALA A 676 3.56 -13.47 35.40
N LEU A 677 4.73 -12.90 35.68
CA LEU A 677 4.96 -12.05 36.85
C LEU A 677 4.20 -10.71 36.75
N ARG A 678 4.16 -10.09 35.57
CA ARG A 678 3.39 -8.85 35.31
C ARG A 678 1.90 -9.08 35.44
N ASP A 679 1.41 -10.21 34.94
CA ASP A 679 0.00 -10.59 35.05
C ASP A 679 -0.39 -10.86 36.51
N ARG A 680 0.48 -11.53 37.28
CA ARG A 680 0.34 -11.79 38.72
C ARG A 680 0.37 -10.48 39.54
N MET A 681 1.24 -9.54 39.20
CA MET A 681 1.29 -8.20 39.82
C MET A 681 0.03 -7.36 39.53
N GLN A 682 -0.66 -7.60 38.42
CA GLN A 682 -1.90 -6.91 38.04
C GLN A 682 -3.16 -7.57 38.62
N ARG A 683 -3.22 -8.91 38.69
CA ARG A 683 -4.40 -9.66 39.15
C ARG A 683 -4.35 -10.11 40.62
N GLY A 684 -3.18 -10.04 41.26
CA GLY A 684 -2.95 -10.54 42.63
C GLY A 684 -2.55 -12.02 42.67
N ASP A 685 -1.95 -12.45 43.78
CA ASP A 685 -1.61 -13.86 44.01
C ASP A 685 -2.87 -14.73 44.18
N PRO A 686 -2.90 -15.96 43.66
CA PRO A 686 -4.01 -16.87 43.86
C PRO A 686 -4.17 -17.16 45.36
N GLN A 687 -5.30 -16.75 45.94
CA GLN A 687 -5.59 -16.93 47.35
C GLN A 687 -5.77 -18.44 47.63
N GLN A 688 -4.86 -19.03 48.39
CA GLN A 688 -5.03 -20.39 48.89
C GLN A 688 -6.15 -20.42 49.93
N GLY A 689 -7.33 -20.85 49.49
CA GLY A 689 -8.41 -21.30 50.37
C GLY A 689 -9.75 -20.65 50.08
N GLU A 690 -10.60 -21.33 49.31
CA GLU A 690 -12.00 -21.61 49.66
C GLU A 690 -12.58 -22.61 48.64
N GLU A 691 -12.63 -23.88 49.04
CA GLU A 691 -13.57 -24.85 48.48
C GLU A 691 -14.99 -24.41 48.86
N GLY A 692 -15.86 -24.12 47.88
CA GLY A 692 -17.26 -23.81 48.23
C GLY A 692 -18.14 -23.28 47.10
N ALA A 693 -18.67 -24.21 46.30
CA ALA A 693 -20.04 -24.22 45.74
C ALA A 693 -20.66 -22.92 45.18
N GLN A 694 -20.87 -22.87 43.85
CA GLN A 694 -22.22 -22.83 43.25
C GLN A 694 -22.16 -22.95 41.73
N GLY A 695 -22.81 -23.99 41.20
CA GLY A 695 -23.14 -24.08 39.78
C GLY A 695 -24.54 -23.55 39.51
N GLN A 696 -24.76 -23.09 38.26
CA GLN A 696 -25.87 -23.56 37.44
C GLN A 696 -25.74 -23.10 35.97
N GLN A 697 -25.69 -24.12 35.10
CA GLN A 697 -26.35 -24.25 33.79
C GLN A 697 -26.03 -23.29 32.64
N GLN A 698 -25.37 -23.81 31.60
CA GLN A 698 -26.10 -24.32 30.42
C GLN A 698 -25.29 -25.37 29.64
N GLN A 699 -26.01 -26.38 29.13
CA GLN A 699 -25.54 -27.68 28.65
C GLN A 699 -25.44 -27.77 27.11
N GLY A 700 -24.51 -28.61 26.66
CA GLY A 700 -24.54 -29.42 25.43
C GLY A 700 -23.15 -29.53 24.79
N GLN A 701 -22.51 -30.67 24.55
CA GLN A 701 -22.86 -32.09 24.68
C GLN A 701 -21.52 -32.88 24.74
N GLN A 702 -21.47 -33.96 25.53
CA GLN A 702 -20.30 -34.85 25.74
C GLN A 702 -20.05 -35.76 24.53
N GLN A 703 -18.78 -36.07 24.18
CA GLN A 703 -18.08 -37.31 24.61
C GLN A 703 -16.64 -37.43 24.02
N GLN A 704 -15.65 -37.23 24.89
CA GLN A 704 -14.26 -37.73 24.84
C GLN A 704 -14.18 -38.77 25.99
N GLY A 705 -13.42 -39.86 26.01
CA GLY A 705 -12.40 -40.41 25.12
C GLY A 705 -11.79 -41.64 25.81
N GLN A 706 -11.00 -42.43 25.07
CA GLN A 706 -9.99 -43.31 25.68
C GLN A 706 -8.82 -43.57 24.72
N GLN A 707 -7.67 -42.97 25.09
CA GLN A 707 -6.27 -43.37 24.89
C GLN A 707 -5.55 -43.27 23.53
N GLY A 708 -4.38 -42.57 23.58
CA GLY A 708 -3.15 -42.87 22.83
C GLY A 708 -2.67 -41.78 21.86
N GLN A 709 -2.12 -40.63 22.28
CA GLN A 709 -0.73 -40.38 22.70
C GLN A 709 0.26 -40.14 21.53
N GLN A 710 0.39 -38.88 21.08
CA GLN A 710 1.65 -38.19 20.73
C GLN A 710 1.33 -36.78 20.24
N GLY A 711 1.62 -35.77 21.08
CA GLY A 711 1.30 -34.37 20.80
C GLY A 711 1.37 -33.54 22.07
N GLN A 712 2.47 -33.68 22.82
CA GLN A 712 2.63 -33.02 24.10
C GLN A 712 4.07 -32.53 24.21
N GLN A 713 4.31 -31.29 23.78
CA GLN A 713 5.46 -30.50 24.25
C GLN A 713 5.23 -28.98 24.16
N GLY A 714 4.23 -28.49 23.41
CA GLY A 714 3.90 -27.05 23.36
C GLY A 714 2.88 -26.55 24.40
N GLN A 715 2.04 -27.42 24.99
CA GLN A 715 0.87 -27.00 25.78
C GLN A 715 0.94 -27.32 27.28
N GLN A 716 2.05 -27.92 27.76
CA GLN A 716 2.24 -28.27 29.18
C GLN A 716 2.89 -27.17 30.02
N GLY A 717 3.57 -26.19 29.42
CA GLY A 717 4.22 -25.10 30.16
C GLY A 717 3.25 -24.04 30.68
N GLN A 718 2.20 -23.73 29.92
CA GLN A 718 1.29 -22.63 30.22
C GLN A 718 0.42 -22.89 31.46
N GLN A 719 -0.01 -24.14 31.67
CA GLN A 719 -0.88 -24.51 32.81
C GLN A 719 -0.15 -24.52 34.17
N ASN A 720 1.18 -24.59 34.20
CA ASN A 720 1.94 -24.65 35.46
C ASN A 720 2.38 -23.27 35.96
N LEU A 721 2.43 -22.27 35.08
CA LEU A 721 2.83 -20.89 35.39
C LEU A 721 1.70 -20.10 36.10
N ASP A 722 0.45 -20.38 35.74
CA ASP A 722 -0.75 -19.71 36.28
C ASP A 722 -0.97 -19.97 37.78
N GLY A 723 -0.46 -21.09 38.32
CA GLY A 723 -0.62 -21.48 39.73
C GLY A 723 0.49 -21.03 40.70
N MET A 724 1.59 -20.45 40.20
CA MET A 724 2.69 -19.99 41.05
C MET A 724 2.30 -18.73 41.86
N THR A 725 3.12 -18.27 42.79
CA THR A 725 3.00 -16.91 43.39
C THR A 725 3.99 -15.94 42.74
N ALA A 726 3.82 -14.63 42.95
CA ALA A 726 4.76 -13.62 42.47
C ALA A 726 6.19 -13.86 42.98
N GLU A 727 6.32 -14.36 44.22
CA GLU A 727 7.62 -14.66 44.81
C GLU A 727 8.27 -15.92 44.20
N GLN A 728 7.47 -16.95 43.91
CA GLN A 728 7.95 -18.15 43.20
C GLN A 728 8.39 -17.84 41.77
N LEU A 729 7.69 -16.93 41.07
CA LEU A 729 8.09 -16.48 39.74
C LEU A 729 9.40 -15.68 39.77
N ARG A 730 9.61 -14.84 40.80
CA ARG A 730 10.89 -14.14 41.00
C ARG A 730 12.03 -15.12 41.31
N GLU A 731 11.76 -16.17 42.07
CA GLU A 731 12.74 -17.22 42.35
C GLU A 731 13.09 -18.03 41.11
N ALA A 732 12.10 -18.36 40.25
CA ALA A 732 12.33 -18.97 38.95
C ALA A 732 13.19 -18.07 38.03
N LEU A 733 12.93 -16.76 38.00
CA LEU A 733 13.78 -15.80 37.28
C LEU A 733 15.22 -15.75 37.84
N ARG A 734 15.40 -15.89 39.16
CA ARG A 734 16.74 -15.97 39.78
C ARG A 734 17.48 -17.25 39.41
N GLN A 735 16.77 -18.37 39.21
CA GLN A 735 17.38 -19.64 38.76
C GLN A 735 17.93 -19.52 37.34
N LEU A 736 17.27 -18.75 36.47
CA LEU A 736 17.76 -18.48 35.11
C LEU A 736 19.09 -17.71 35.08
N ARG A 737 19.47 -17.02 36.17
CA ARG A 737 20.78 -16.37 36.28
C ARG A 737 21.92 -17.38 36.11
N GLU A 738 21.82 -18.57 36.69
CA GLU A 738 22.89 -19.57 36.60
C GLU A 738 23.13 -20.01 35.16
N GLN A 739 22.06 -20.14 34.37
CA GLN A 739 22.15 -20.43 32.94
C GLN A 739 22.75 -19.24 32.17
N GLN A 740 22.39 -18.00 32.52
CA GLN A 740 22.97 -16.80 31.91
C GLN A 740 24.48 -16.65 32.20
N ASP A 741 24.90 -16.94 33.43
CA ASP A 741 26.30 -16.86 33.86
C ASP A 741 27.15 -17.95 33.18
N GLN A 742 26.59 -19.15 32.98
CA GLN A 742 27.24 -20.24 32.24
C GLN A 742 27.45 -19.87 30.77
N LEU A 743 26.45 -19.26 30.10
CA LEU A 743 26.59 -18.78 28.72
C LEU A 743 27.66 -17.69 28.61
N GLY A 744 27.73 -16.78 29.58
CA GLY A 744 28.78 -15.77 29.65
C GLY A 744 30.19 -16.38 29.80
N GLN A 745 30.33 -17.48 30.53
CA GLN A 745 31.59 -18.23 30.67
C GLN A 745 31.97 -18.94 29.37
N GLN A 746 31.03 -19.63 28.72
CA GLN A 746 31.25 -20.29 27.43
C GLN A 746 31.67 -19.29 26.34
N LEU A 747 31.09 -18.08 26.35
CA LEU A 747 31.49 -17.00 25.46
C LEU A 747 32.93 -16.52 25.75
N GLY A 748 33.33 -16.49 27.02
CA GLY A 748 34.71 -16.19 27.42
C GLY A 748 35.71 -17.25 26.94
N GLU A 749 35.36 -18.53 27.08
CA GLU A 749 36.17 -19.66 26.57
C GLU A 749 36.28 -19.64 25.04
N LEU A 750 35.20 -19.28 24.34
CA LEU A 750 35.22 -19.08 22.89
C LEU A 750 36.19 -17.96 22.51
N GLN A 751 36.14 -16.81 23.19
CA GLN A 751 37.07 -15.69 22.95
C GLN A 751 38.53 -16.07 23.19
N GLU A 752 38.83 -16.85 24.23
CA GLU A 752 40.18 -17.32 24.52
C GLU A 752 40.65 -18.35 23.48
N GLY A 753 39.75 -19.24 23.04
CA GLY A 753 40.00 -20.19 21.95
C GLY A 753 40.30 -19.50 20.62
N LEU A 754 39.62 -18.39 20.31
CA LEU A 754 39.88 -17.59 19.12
C LEU A 754 41.23 -16.87 19.18
N LYS A 755 41.59 -16.31 20.35
CA LYS A 755 42.93 -15.73 20.59
C LYS A 755 44.04 -16.77 20.46
N GLY A 756 43.79 -18.00 20.93
CA GLY A 756 44.71 -19.13 20.75
C GLY A 756 44.95 -19.53 19.30
N LEU A 757 43.98 -19.26 18.41
CA LEU A 757 44.09 -19.45 16.95
C LEU A 757 44.72 -18.25 16.23
N GLY A 758 45.20 -17.24 16.97
CA GLY A 758 45.80 -16.03 16.40
C GLY A 758 44.78 -15.03 15.83
N MET A 759 43.49 -15.19 16.16
CA MET A 759 42.43 -14.26 15.77
C MET A 759 42.09 -13.32 16.94
N GLU A 760 42.04 -12.01 16.69
CA GLU A 760 41.54 -11.06 17.69
C GLU A 760 40.00 -11.05 17.68
N PRO A 761 39.32 -11.44 18.78
CA PRO A 761 37.87 -11.39 18.84
C PRO A 761 37.39 -9.94 18.68
N GLY A 762 36.44 -9.72 17.77
CA GLY A 762 35.87 -8.40 17.51
C GLY A 762 35.18 -7.80 18.73
N PRO A 763 34.96 -6.47 18.74
CA PRO A 763 34.35 -5.75 19.87
C PRO A 763 32.97 -6.29 20.25
N GLY A 764 32.21 -6.82 19.30
CA GLY A 764 30.87 -7.40 19.54
C GLY A 764 30.86 -8.57 20.54
N PHE A 765 31.92 -9.38 20.62
CA PHE A 765 31.98 -10.45 21.63
C PHE A 765 32.21 -9.90 23.06
N GLY A 766 32.95 -8.80 23.19
CA GLY A 766 33.15 -8.12 24.46
C GLY A 766 31.89 -7.40 24.95
N GLU A 767 31.16 -6.77 24.03
CA GLU A 767 29.87 -6.14 24.29
C GLU A 767 28.79 -7.16 24.67
N ALA A 768 28.74 -8.30 23.95
CA ALA A 768 27.84 -9.40 24.27
C ALA A 768 28.07 -9.91 25.70
N GLN A 769 29.33 -10.08 26.11
CA GLN A 769 29.66 -10.53 27.45
C GLN A 769 29.21 -9.54 28.54
N GLN A 770 29.37 -8.24 28.31
CA GLN A 770 28.91 -7.20 29.25
C GLN A 770 27.38 -7.17 29.38
N GLU A 771 26.66 -7.29 28.26
CA GLU A 771 25.19 -7.31 28.26
C GLU A 771 24.64 -8.60 28.88
N MET A 772 25.30 -9.75 28.67
CA MET A 772 24.96 -11.01 29.35
C MET A 772 25.17 -10.92 30.86
N GLN A 773 26.24 -10.26 31.31
CA GLN A 773 26.49 -10.02 32.74
C GLN A 773 25.42 -9.11 33.35
N GLY A 774 25.06 -8.02 32.66
CA GLY A 774 23.97 -7.12 33.08
C GLY A 774 22.61 -7.82 33.14
N ALA A 775 22.32 -8.70 32.18
CA ALA A 775 21.13 -9.54 32.20
C ALA A 775 21.15 -10.53 33.39
N GLY A 776 22.28 -11.15 33.69
CA GLY A 776 22.45 -12.02 34.85
C GLY A 776 22.20 -11.28 36.17
N GLU A 777 22.69 -10.05 36.30
CA GLU A 777 22.43 -9.20 37.47
C GLU A 777 20.94 -8.86 37.62
N ALA A 778 20.25 -8.57 36.52
CA ALA A 778 18.80 -8.32 36.51
C ALA A 778 17.99 -9.56 36.89
N LEU A 779 18.35 -10.74 36.35
CA LEU A 779 17.78 -12.03 36.73
C LEU A 779 17.99 -12.33 38.22
N GLY A 780 19.19 -12.06 38.74
CA GLY A 780 19.52 -12.20 40.16
C GLY A 780 18.68 -11.31 41.10
N GLN A 781 18.22 -10.17 40.59
CA GLN A 781 17.31 -9.28 41.30
C GLN A 781 15.82 -9.66 41.11
N GLY A 782 15.52 -10.68 40.32
CA GLY A 782 14.16 -11.11 39.99
C GLY A 782 13.45 -10.16 39.01
N GLN A 783 14.21 -9.43 38.20
CA GLN A 783 13.69 -8.45 37.23
C GLN A 783 13.77 -9.02 35.81
N GLY A 784 12.67 -9.60 35.33
CA GLY A 784 12.61 -10.23 34.00
C GLY A 784 12.68 -9.22 32.85
N GLY A 785 11.98 -8.08 32.94
CA GLY A 785 11.98 -7.05 31.90
C GLY A 785 13.38 -6.53 31.51
N PRO A 786 14.16 -5.95 32.44
CA PRO A 786 15.53 -5.51 32.17
C PRO A 786 16.47 -6.65 31.75
N ALA A 787 16.23 -7.88 32.22
CA ALA A 787 16.98 -9.05 31.80
C ALA A 787 16.73 -9.37 30.32
N VAL A 788 15.48 -9.42 29.86
CA VAL A 788 15.14 -9.67 28.44
C VAL A 788 15.77 -8.60 27.54
N GLU A 789 15.76 -7.33 27.96
CA GLU A 789 16.40 -6.25 27.20
C GLU A 789 17.93 -6.44 27.09
N GLY A 790 18.60 -6.81 28.19
CA GLY A 790 20.03 -7.13 28.18
C GLY A 790 20.36 -8.36 27.35
N GLN A 791 19.54 -9.41 27.43
CA GLN A 791 19.68 -10.64 26.63
C GLN A 791 19.50 -10.34 25.13
N GLY A 792 18.60 -9.43 24.77
CA GLY A 792 18.40 -8.96 23.40
C GLY A 792 19.62 -8.20 22.86
N ARG A 793 20.20 -7.29 23.65
CA ARG A 793 21.43 -6.58 23.27
C ARG A 793 22.63 -7.53 23.17
N ALA A 794 22.72 -8.51 24.05
CA ALA A 794 23.73 -9.57 23.97
C ALA A 794 23.63 -10.38 22.67
N MET A 795 22.42 -10.77 22.26
CA MET A 795 22.20 -11.49 21.00
C MET A 795 22.60 -10.68 19.77
N GLU A 796 22.30 -9.38 19.76
CA GLU A 796 22.70 -8.50 18.65
C GLU A 796 24.23 -8.34 18.59
N ALA A 797 24.88 -8.16 19.73
CA ALA A 797 26.34 -8.08 19.83
C ALA A 797 27.03 -9.41 19.43
N LEU A 798 26.44 -10.57 19.76
CA LEU A 798 26.90 -11.89 19.29
C LEU A 798 26.82 -12.02 17.77
N ARG A 799 25.72 -11.57 17.15
CA ARG A 799 25.57 -11.54 15.69
C ARG A 799 26.62 -10.65 15.03
N GLN A 800 26.89 -9.49 15.62
CA GLN A 800 27.93 -8.58 15.13
C GLN A 800 29.32 -9.22 15.23
N GLY A 801 29.64 -9.84 16.37
CA GLY A 801 30.88 -10.59 16.55
C GLY A 801 31.06 -11.74 15.56
N ALA A 802 29.97 -12.47 15.25
CA ALA A 802 29.97 -13.54 14.25
C ALA A 802 30.30 -13.02 12.83
N ARG A 803 29.73 -11.87 12.44
CA ARG A 803 30.02 -11.22 11.16
C ARG A 803 31.48 -10.78 11.06
N ASP A 804 32.01 -10.17 12.12
CA ASP A 804 33.42 -9.74 12.18
C ASP A 804 34.38 -10.92 12.06
N MET A 805 34.08 -12.03 12.73
CA MET A 805 34.83 -13.29 12.61
C MET A 805 34.82 -13.83 11.17
N MET A 806 33.65 -13.87 10.52
CA MET A 806 33.55 -14.34 9.13
C MET A 806 34.33 -13.43 8.16
N ASN A 807 34.28 -12.11 8.37
CA ASN A 807 35.04 -11.15 7.57
C ASN A 807 36.55 -11.33 7.72
N GLN A 808 37.03 -11.57 8.95
CA GLN A 808 38.45 -11.83 9.22
C GLN A 808 38.92 -13.16 8.63
N MET A 809 38.08 -14.21 8.69
CA MET A 809 38.37 -15.50 8.06
C MET A 809 38.45 -15.41 6.53
N MET A 810 37.54 -14.64 5.92
CA MET A 810 37.58 -14.33 4.48
C MET A 810 38.84 -13.54 4.09
N GLN A 811 39.30 -12.61 4.93
CA GLN A 811 40.55 -11.88 4.71
C GLN A 811 41.80 -12.75 4.88
N ALA A 812 41.82 -13.62 5.88
CA ALA A 812 42.92 -14.58 6.09
C ALA A 812 43.05 -15.56 4.91
N GLN A 813 41.91 -15.96 4.32
CA GLN A 813 41.88 -16.83 3.14
C GLN A 813 42.32 -16.12 1.84
N GLN A 814 42.20 -14.79 1.75
CA GLN A 814 42.77 -13.98 0.66
C GLN A 814 44.25 -13.65 0.86
N GLY A 815 44.76 -13.66 2.10
CA GLY A 815 46.11 -13.22 2.44
C GLY A 815 47.25 -14.24 2.22
N GLN A 816 46.94 -15.52 1.99
CA GLN A 816 47.95 -16.59 1.91
C GLN A 816 47.74 -17.51 0.70
N GLY A 817 47.78 -16.92 -0.49
CA GLY A 817 47.74 -17.62 -1.79
C GLY A 817 48.63 -16.93 -2.82
N GLY A 818 49.95 -16.91 -2.57
CA GLY A 818 50.94 -16.35 -3.49
C GLY A 818 51.44 -17.35 -4.54
N GLN A 819 51.45 -16.90 -5.80
CA GLN A 819 52.22 -17.37 -6.97
C GLN A 819 51.65 -18.54 -7.81
N GLY A 820 50.90 -18.17 -8.86
CA GLY A 820 50.62 -18.93 -10.09
C GLY A 820 50.02 -17.99 -11.16
N PRO A 821 50.36 -18.09 -12.47
CA PRO A 821 50.27 -16.94 -13.37
C PRO A 821 48.86 -16.67 -13.93
N GLN A 822 48.43 -15.42 -13.72
CA GLN A 822 47.62 -14.55 -14.58
C GLN A 822 46.48 -15.19 -15.40
N MET A 823 45.27 -15.16 -14.83
CA MET A 823 44.00 -15.18 -15.58
C MET A 823 43.14 -14.00 -15.14
N GLY A 824 42.59 -13.31 -16.15
CA GLY A 824 42.02 -11.97 -16.07
C GLY A 824 40.73 -11.87 -15.24
N GLN A 825 40.59 -10.68 -14.64
CA GLN A 825 39.46 -10.21 -13.86
C GLN A 825 38.12 -10.40 -14.59
N GLY A 826 37.26 -11.25 -14.02
CA GLY A 826 35.81 -11.21 -14.20
C GLY A 826 35.18 -10.61 -12.95
N GLN A 827 34.88 -9.32 -12.99
CA GLN A 827 34.18 -8.59 -11.94
C GLN A 827 32.68 -8.73 -12.18
N GLY A 828 31.99 -9.50 -11.32
CA GLY A 828 30.52 -9.55 -11.35
C GLY A 828 29.91 -10.86 -10.88
N ASN A 829 29.90 -11.12 -9.56
CA ASN A 829 28.73 -11.69 -8.89
C ASN A 829 28.92 -11.59 -7.37
N GLN A 830 28.44 -10.51 -6.75
CA GLN A 830 28.51 -10.31 -5.28
C GLN A 830 27.15 -10.25 -4.60
N ASN A 831 26.06 -10.60 -5.27
CA ASN A 831 24.79 -10.82 -4.60
C ASN A 831 24.36 -12.26 -4.84
N GLY A 832 24.44 -13.09 -3.80
CA GLY A 832 24.03 -14.50 -3.79
C GLY A 832 22.53 -14.66 -4.03
N ARG A 833 22.09 -14.39 -5.26
CA ARG A 833 20.72 -14.58 -5.73
C ARG A 833 20.72 -15.61 -6.85
N ASP A 834 19.68 -16.44 -6.87
CA ASP A 834 19.41 -17.37 -7.94
C ASP A 834 19.02 -16.62 -9.24
N PRO A 835 18.94 -17.31 -10.39
CA PRO A 835 18.57 -16.73 -11.68
C PRO A 835 17.15 -16.09 -11.72
N LEU A 836 16.34 -16.24 -10.67
CA LEU A 836 15.04 -15.61 -10.50
C LEU A 836 15.06 -14.44 -9.50
N GLY A 837 16.25 -14.02 -9.07
CA GLY A 837 16.44 -12.88 -8.18
C GLY A 837 16.16 -13.15 -6.71
N ARG A 838 15.97 -14.42 -6.30
CA ARG A 838 15.76 -14.82 -4.89
C ARG A 838 17.11 -15.07 -4.21
N PRO A 839 17.35 -14.62 -2.97
CA PRO A 839 18.58 -14.96 -2.27
C PRO A 839 18.69 -16.49 -2.13
N ARG A 840 19.83 -17.08 -2.54
CA ARG A 840 20.10 -18.50 -2.26
C ARG A 840 20.35 -18.63 -0.76
N ALA A 841 19.73 -19.63 -0.13
CA ALA A 841 20.07 -20.02 1.23
C ALA A 841 21.58 -20.37 1.27
N THR A 842 22.35 -19.59 2.01
CA THR A 842 23.77 -19.85 2.24
C THR A 842 23.88 -21.12 3.09
N ASN A 843 24.66 -22.11 2.64
CA ASN A 843 25.02 -23.25 3.47
C ASN A 843 25.92 -22.78 4.62
N GLY A 844 25.29 -22.41 5.73
CA GLY A 844 25.87 -22.03 7.01
C GLY A 844 24.77 -22.03 8.08
N PRO A 845 25.11 -22.05 9.38
CA PRO A 845 24.10 -22.00 10.45
C PRO A 845 23.20 -20.77 10.27
N ASP A 846 21.88 -20.96 10.37
CA ASP A 846 20.91 -19.87 10.25
C ASP A 846 20.95 -19.01 11.52
N PHE A 847 21.31 -17.73 11.35
CA PHE A 847 21.43 -16.76 12.45
C PHE A 847 20.18 -15.86 12.61
N GLY A 848 19.06 -16.24 11.96
CA GLY A 848 17.74 -15.65 12.20
C GLY A 848 17.46 -14.36 11.41
N GLU A 849 17.93 -14.25 10.17
CA GLU A 849 17.72 -13.09 9.29
C GLU A 849 16.54 -13.24 8.31
N GLN A 850 15.71 -14.27 8.42
CA GLN A 850 14.51 -14.36 7.60
C GLN A 850 13.42 -13.41 8.10
N VAL A 851 12.92 -12.56 7.20
CA VAL A 851 11.71 -11.76 7.41
C VAL A 851 10.57 -12.70 7.80
N LYS A 852 10.08 -12.52 9.03
CA LYS A 852 9.05 -13.34 9.65
C LYS A 852 7.77 -13.30 8.79
N VAL A 853 7.40 -14.45 8.21
CA VAL A 853 6.05 -14.66 7.67
C VAL A 853 5.11 -14.75 8.88
N PRO A 854 4.00 -13.98 8.95
CA PRO A 854 3.09 -14.01 10.09
C PRO A 854 2.51 -15.41 10.34
N ASP A 855 2.39 -15.81 11.61
CA ASP A 855 1.87 -17.12 12.03
C ASP A 855 0.33 -17.21 11.86
N GLU A 856 -0.22 -18.44 11.80
CA GLU A 856 -1.64 -18.78 11.54
C GLU A 856 -2.68 -17.93 12.30
N ILE A 857 -2.33 -17.43 13.48
CA ILE A 857 -3.22 -16.60 14.32
C ILE A 857 -3.53 -15.24 13.68
N ASP A 858 -2.59 -14.68 12.92
CA ASP A 858 -2.74 -13.35 12.30
C ASP A 858 -3.58 -13.41 11.02
N VAL A 859 -3.53 -14.54 10.29
CA VAL A 859 -4.32 -14.75 9.07
C VAL A 859 -5.78 -15.07 9.39
N GLN A 860 -6.05 -15.85 10.44
CA GLN A 860 -7.41 -16.11 10.91
C GLN A 860 -8.07 -14.84 11.44
N ARG A 861 -7.35 -14.05 12.25
CA ARG A 861 -7.84 -12.77 12.76
C ARG A 861 -8.09 -11.75 11.66
N ALA A 862 -7.25 -11.73 10.61
CA ALA A 862 -7.47 -10.87 9.45
C ALA A 862 -8.74 -11.28 8.66
N ARG A 863 -9.04 -12.58 8.54
CA ARG A 863 -10.29 -13.06 7.92
C ARG A 863 -11.51 -12.71 8.76
N GLU A 864 -11.47 -12.92 10.07
CA GLU A 864 -12.58 -12.55 10.98
C GLU A 864 -12.88 -11.04 10.92
N ILE A 865 -11.85 -10.20 10.85
CA ILE A 865 -12.01 -8.75 10.73
C ILE A 865 -12.63 -8.38 9.37
N LEU A 866 -12.20 -8.99 8.27
CA LEU A 866 -12.75 -8.72 6.94
C LEU A 866 -14.21 -9.20 6.80
N GLU A 867 -14.54 -10.32 7.43
CA GLU A 867 -15.89 -10.90 7.43
C GLU A 867 -16.83 -10.03 8.27
N ALA A 868 -16.38 -9.55 9.43
CA ALA A 868 -17.12 -8.59 10.25
C ALA A 868 -17.31 -7.22 9.55
N ILE A 869 -16.31 -6.75 8.79
CA ILE A 869 -16.44 -5.51 7.99
C ILE A 869 -17.47 -5.69 6.86
N ARG A 870 -17.46 -6.83 6.15
CA ARG A 870 -18.43 -7.13 5.09
C ARG A 870 -19.85 -7.32 5.62
N GLU A 871 -20.00 -7.98 6.75
CA GLU A 871 -21.29 -8.16 7.43
C GLU A 871 -21.88 -6.79 7.84
N LYS A 872 -21.07 -5.92 8.44
CA LYS A 872 -21.49 -4.55 8.80
C LYS A 872 -21.78 -3.63 7.60
N LEU A 873 -21.13 -3.84 6.46
CA LEU A 873 -21.41 -3.10 5.21
C LEU A 873 -22.69 -3.58 4.53
N GLY A 874 -23.11 -4.83 4.78
CA GLY A 874 -24.35 -5.42 4.28
C GLY A 874 -25.60 -5.05 5.07
N GLU A 875 -25.46 -4.62 6.33
CA GLU A 875 -26.58 -4.11 7.13
C GLU A 875 -26.97 -2.68 6.69
N ASN A 876 -28.14 -2.56 6.06
CA ASN A 876 -28.67 -1.32 5.44
C ASN A 876 -28.98 -0.14 6.40
N SER A 877 -28.63 -0.22 7.69
CA SER A 877 -28.95 0.81 8.70
C SER A 877 -27.73 1.58 9.25
N SER A 878 -26.53 1.37 8.72
CA SER A 878 -25.33 2.05 9.20
C SER A 878 -25.23 3.51 8.69
N PRO A 879 -24.90 4.51 9.53
CA PRO A 879 -24.73 5.90 9.11
C PRO A 879 -23.68 6.06 7.99
N GLU A 880 -23.91 6.93 6.99
CA GLU A 880 -23.05 7.10 5.80
C GLU A 880 -21.55 7.34 6.11
N ILE A 881 -21.25 7.95 7.26
CA ILE A 881 -19.88 8.22 7.71
C ILE A 881 -19.14 6.93 8.09
N GLU A 882 -19.82 6.00 8.77
CA GLU A 882 -19.25 4.69 9.16
C GLU A 882 -19.05 3.84 7.91
N ARG A 883 -19.99 3.88 6.95
CA ARG A 883 -19.87 3.15 5.68
C ARG A 883 -18.65 3.60 4.86
N ARG A 884 -18.43 4.91 4.70
CA ARG A 884 -17.25 5.43 3.99
C ARG A 884 -15.94 5.14 4.72
N TYR A 885 -15.96 5.02 6.05
CA TYR A 885 -14.79 4.64 6.82
C TYR A 885 -14.44 3.15 6.62
N LEU A 886 -15.46 2.28 6.62
CA LEU A 886 -15.31 0.85 6.37
C LEU A 886 -14.90 0.54 4.90
N GLU A 887 -15.44 1.28 3.92
CA GLU A 887 -15.02 1.19 2.51
C GLU A 887 -13.54 1.58 2.34
N ARG A 888 -13.09 2.64 3.04
CA ARG A 888 -11.69 3.09 2.96
C ARG A 888 -10.72 2.10 3.62
N LEU A 889 -11.16 1.36 4.62
CA LEU A 889 -10.38 0.29 5.25
C LEU A 889 -10.19 -0.92 4.33
N LEU A 890 -11.13 -1.16 3.40
CA LEU A 890 -11.02 -2.20 2.38
C LEU A 890 -10.10 -1.78 1.20
N ASP A 891 -10.03 -0.49 0.89
CA ASP A 891 -9.26 0.07 -0.25
C ASP A 891 -7.74 0.25 0.04
N ILE A 892 -7.27 -0.08 1.24
CA ILE A 892 -5.86 0.09 1.67
C ILE A 892 -5.02 -1.20 1.44
N GLN A 893 -5.62 -2.27 0.92
CA GLN A 893 -4.90 -3.44 0.37
C GLN A 893 -4.75 -3.34 -1.14
#